data_AF-A0A8S2AYT5-F1
#
_entry.id   AF-A0A8S2AYT5-F1
#
_cell.length_a   1.000
_cell.length_b   1.000
_cell.length_c   1.000
_cell.angle_alpha   90.00
_cell.angle_beta   90.00
_cell.angle_gamma   90.00
#
_symmetry.space_group_name_H-M   'P 1'
#
loop_
_entity.id
_entity.type
_entity.pdbx_description
1 polymer ?
#
loop_
_entity_poly.entity_id
_entity_poly.type
_entity_poly.pdbx_seq_one_letter_code
_entity_poly.pdbx_strand_id
1 'polypeptide(L)'
;MVTLNASSPLTTKSFLPYRHAPRRPISFSPVFAVHSTDPKKSTQSASASAKWSIDSWKSMKALQLPEYPDQKDLDSVLQTLSSFPPIVFAGEARKLEDKLGQAAMGQAFMLQGGDCAESFKEFNANNIRDTFRVLLQMGVVLMFGGQLPVIKVGRMAGQFAKPRSDPFEEKDGVKLPSYRGDNINGDAFDEKSRIPDPHRMVRAYTQSVATLNLLRAFATGGYAAMQRVSQWNLDFTQHSEQGDRYRELANRVDEALGFMGAAGLTNAHPIMTTTEFWTSHECLLLPYEQALTREDSTSGLYYDCSAHMLWVGERTRQLDGAHVEFLRGIANPLGIKVSDKMVPSELVRLIEILNPQNKPGRITVIVRMGAENMRVKLPNLIRAVRGAGQIVTWVSDPMHGNTIMAPGGLKTRSFDAIRAELRAFFDVHDQEGSFPGGVHLEMTGQNVTECVGGSRTITYNDLSSRYHTHCDPRLNASQSLELAFIIAEPFSTVTATAMARTTGGPSLPLLTISKALNRHFSGARHLHPLLLARCSPAVRRLGGFHGSRFTSSNSALRSLGAAVLPVIRHRLQCLSSSSPSFRSISSGGGGAGFGGYNGGSGGGGGGGSESGDSKSKLGAGTNDGVSVPSSDIIILDVGGMTCGGCSASVKKILESQPQVASASVNLTTETAIVWPVPEAKSVPDWQKSLGETLANHLTNCGFQSTPRGEVPEDIAGELAP
;
A
#
# COMPACT_ATOMS: atom_id res chain seq x y z
N MET A 1 -44.48 39.23 48.24
CA MET A 1 -44.89 38.38 49.39
C MET A 1 -44.16 37.06 49.23
N VAL A 2 -43.20 36.61 50.05
CA VAL A 2 -42.74 36.91 51.43
C VAL A 2 -41.25 36.52 51.49
N THR A 3 -40.35 37.52 51.54
CA THR A 3 -39.30 37.81 52.55
C THR A 3 -37.89 37.23 52.36
N LEU A 4 -36.93 38.16 52.48
CA LEU A 4 -35.47 38.08 52.49
C LEU A 4 -34.91 37.46 53.78
N ASN A 5 -33.71 36.90 53.72
CA ASN A 5 -32.67 37.27 54.70
C ASN A 5 -31.23 37.00 54.21
N ALA A 6 -30.34 37.93 54.56
CA ALA A 6 -28.94 38.06 54.14
C ALA A 6 -27.96 37.54 55.20
N SER A 7 -26.72 37.16 54.81
CA SER A 7 -25.41 37.61 55.38
C SER A 7 -24.21 36.71 54.98
N SER A 8 -23.10 37.37 54.61
CA SER A 8 -21.76 36.90 54.16
C SER A 8 -20.87 36.33 55.31
N PRO A 9 -19.55 35.97 55.18
CA PRO A 9 -18.59 36.07 54.06
C PRO A 9 -17.59 34.88 53.84
N LEU A 10 -16.71 35.08 52.85
CA LEU A 10 -15.56 34.28 52.38
C LEU A 10 -14.62 33.71 53.46
N THR A 11 -14.13 32.48 53.22
CA THR A 11 -12.84 31.98 53.72
C THR A 11 -12.08 31.24 52.62
N THR A 12 -10.88 31.74 52.32
CA THR A 12 -9.86 31.15 51.47
C THR A 12 -9.22 29.94 52.16
N LYS A 13 -9.16 28.79 51.49
CA LYS A 13 -8.21 27.71 51.81
C LYS A 13 -7.47 27.28 50.55
N SER A 14 -6.16 27.45 50.62
CA SER A 14 -5.13 27.06 49.66
C SER A 14 -5.15 25.55 49.37
N PHE A 15 -5.18 25.19 48.08
CA PHE A 15 -4.90 23.83 47.62
C PHE A 15 -3.38 23.62 47.52
N LEU A 16 -2.86 22.65 48.26
CA LEU A 16 -1.49 22.13 48.14
C LEU A 16 -1.35 21.29 46.86
N PRO A 17 -0.19 21.30 46.19
CA PRO A 17 0.05 20.43 45.04
C PRO A 17 0.33 18.99 45.48
N TYR A 18 -0.38 18.04 44.85
CA TYR A 18 -0.26 16.60 45.07
C TYR A 18 1.11 16.13 44.57
N ARG A 19 1.95 15.58 45.46
CA ARG A 19 3.25 14.98 45.11
C ARG A 19 3.02 13.64 44.42
N HIS A 20 3.51 13.48 43.19
CA HIS A 20 3.66 12.19 42.53
C HIS A 20 4.64 11.30 43.31
N ALA A 21 4.20 10.11 43.71
CA ALA A 21 5.08 9.05 44.19
C ALA A 21 5.81 8.38 42.99
N PRO A 22 7.11 8.05 43.11
CA PRO A 22 7.87 7.46 42.01
C PRO A 22 7.49 5.98 41.78
N ARG A 23 7.29 5.61 40.52
CA ARG A 23 7.05 4.22 40.05
C ARG A 23 8.30 3.36 40.28
N ARG A 24 8.14 2.11 40.74
CA ARG A 24 9.19 1.08 40.71
C ARG A 24 9.40 0.57 39.28
N PRO A 25 10.63 0.26 38.85
CA PRO A 25 10.89 -0.32 37.54
C PRO A 25 10.35 -1.76 37.47
N ILE A 26 9.63 -2.06 36.40
CA ILE A 26 9.14 -3.41 36.09
C ILE A 26 10.32 -4.22 35.54
N SER A 27 10.74 -5.24 36.29
CA SER A 27 11.64 -6.28 35.81
C SER A 27 10.88 -7.17 34.82
N PHE A 28 11.35 -7.23 33.57
CA PHE A 28 10.90 -8.24 32.62
C PHE A 28 11.45 -9.60 33.06
N SER A 29 10.61 -10.41 33.68
CA SER A 29 10.82 -11.85 33.76
C SER A 29 10.01 -12.50 32.63
N PRO A 30 10.56 -13.46 31.87
CA PRO A 30 9.78 -14.22 30.91
C PRO A 30 8.73 -15.03 31.68
N VAL A 31 7.46 -14.73 31.43
CA VAL A 31 6.34 -15.50 32.00
C VAL A 31 6.31 -16.83 31.26
N PHE A 32 6.87 -17.87 31.88
CA PHE A 32 6.62 -19.24 31.45
C PHE A 32 5.16 -19.57 31.72
N ALA A 33 4.49 -20.14 30.72
CA ALA A 33 3.12 -20.63 30.82
C ALA A 33 2.99 -21.55 32.04
N VAL A 34 2.17 -21.14 33.01
CA VAL A 34 1.82 -21.97 34.15
C VAL A 34 0.85 -23.04 33.64
N HIS A 35 1.25 -24.31 33.78
CA HIS A 35 0.36 -25.45 33.53
C HIS A 35 -0.95 -25.24 34.28
N SER A 36 -2.01 -24.99 33.52
CA SER A 36 -3.36 -24.89 34.08
C SER A 36 -3.87 -26.30 34.36
N THR A 37 -4.26 -26.53 35.61
CA THR A 37 -5.01 -27.71 36.05
C THR A 37 -6.32 -27.81 35.28
N ASP A 38 -6.63 -29.02 34.78
CA ASP A 38 -7.82 -29.34 33.99
C ASP A 38 -9.12 -28.83 34.64
N PRO A 39 -9.94 -28.03 33.93
CA PRO A 39 -11.27 -27.70 34.42
C PRO A 39 -12.21 -28.90 34.23
N LYS A 40 -12.88 -29.29 35.32
CA LYS A 40 -13.98 -30.26 35.32
C LYS A 40 -15.03 -29.84 34.28
N LYS A 41 -15.24 -30.71 33.28
CA LYS A 41 -16.34 -30.62 32.32
C LYS A 41 -17.68 -30.55 33.05
N SER A 42 -18.32 -29.39 33.05
CA SER A 42 -19.78 -29.29 33.24
C SER A 42 -20.43 -29.57 31.90
N THR A 43 -21.05 -30.74 31.78
CA THR A 43 -21.82 -31.18 30.63
C THR A 43 -23.11 -30.35 30.54
N GLN A 44 -23.04 -29.20 29.87
CA GLN A 44 -24.21 -28.62 29.21
C GLN A 44 -24.16 -29.07 27.75
N SER A 45 -25.23 -29.70 27.30
CA SER A 45 -25.40 -30.20 25.94
C SER A 45 -25.38 -29.01 24.97
N ALA A 46 -24.23 -28.72 24.38
CA ALA A 46 -24.16 -27.91 23.17
C ALA A 46 -24.95 -28.66 22.08
N SER A 47 -26.00 -28.03 21.56
CA SER A 47 -26.62 -28.46 20.32
C SER A 47 -25.51 -28.57 19.27
N ALA A 48 -25.31 -29.75 18.70
CA ALA A 48 -24.32 -29.95 17.65
C ALA A 48 -24.62 -28.96 16.51
N SER A 49 -23.78 -27.93 16.34
CA SER A 49 -23.93 -27.03 15.20
C SER A 49 -23.81 -27.85 13.93
N ALA A 50 -24.70 -27.62 12.96
CA ALA A 50 -24.60 -28.27 11.66
C ALA A 50 -23.18 -28.13 11.08
N LYS A 51 -22.69 -29.19 10.45
CA LYS A 51 -21.38 -29.16 9.78
C LYS A 51 -21.39 -28.07 8.73
N TRP A 52 -20.40 -27.18 8.75
CA TRP A 52 -20.30 -26.11 7.77
C TRP A 52 -20.11 -26.68 6.36
N SER A 53 -20.79 -26.06 5.40
CA SER A 53 -20.59 -26.23 3.97
C SER A 53 -20.65 -24.86 3.30
N ILE A 54 -20.11 -24.76 2.09
CA ILE A 54 -20.06 -23.50 1.34
C ILE A 54 -21.46 -22.87 1.12
N ASP A 55 -22.52 -23.67 1.12
CA ASP A 55 -23.92 -23.28 0.92
C ASP A 55 -24.75 -23.24 2.22
N SER A 56 -24.16 -23.57 3.37
CA SER A 56 -24.85 -23.60 4.68
C SER A 56 -25.54 -22.27 5.03
N TRP A 57 -24.96 -21.14 4.61
CA TRP A 57 -25.53 -19.80 4.79
C TRP A 57 -26.91 -19.62 4.15
N LYS A 58 -27.25 -20.39 3.12
CA LYS A 58 -28.57 -20.31 2.45
C LYS A 58 -29.72 -20.76 3.34
N SER A 59 -29.42 -21.54 4.38
CA SER A 59 -30.40 -21.95 5.39
C SER A 59 -30.60 -20.91 6.50
N MET A 60 -29.77 -19.86 6.51
CA MET A 60 -29.81 -18.79 7.50
C MET A 60 -30.54 -17.56 6.96
N LYS A 61 -30.94 -16.65 7.85
CA LYS A 61 -31.52 -15.37 7.45
C LYS A 61 -30.44 -14.45 6.87
N ALA A 62 -30.54 -14.14 5.58
CA ALA A 62 -29.68 -13.16 4.93
C ALA A 62 -30.36 -11.77 4.92
N LEU A 63 -29.60 -10.73 5.28
CA LEU A 63 -30.03 -9.33 5.14
C LEU A 63 -29.30 -8.68 3.97
N GLN A 64 -29.86 -7.59 3.45
CA GLN A 64 -29.24 -6.71 2.43
C GLN A 64 -28.99 -7.32 1.04
N LEU A 65 -29.30 -8.59 0.81
CA LEU A 65 -29.21 -9.21 -0.51
C LEU A 65 -30.28 -8.62 -1.46
N PRO A 66 -29.96 -8.49 -2.77
CA PRO A 66 -30.94 -8.11 -3.77
C PRO A 66 -31.87 -9.28 -4.12
N GLU A 67 -33.04 -8.94 -4.67
CA GLU A 67 -33.92 -9.89 -5.35
C GLU A 67 -33.68 -9.76 -6.86
N TYR A 68 -33.12 -10.81 -7.47
CA TYR A 68 -32.91 -10.84 -8.92
C TYR A 68 -34.19 -11.32 -9.64
N PRO A 69 -34.56 -10.72 -10.78
CA PRO A 69 -35.83 -11.03 -11.46
C PRO A 69 -35.84 -12.41 -12.11
N ASP A 70 -34.69 -12.96 -12.52
CA ASP A 70 -34.56 -14.29 -13.14
C ASP A 70 -33.55 -15.14 -12.38
N GLN A 71 -34.03 -16.20 -11.72
CA GLN A 71 -33.21 -17.13 -10.97
C GLN A 71 -32.31 -17.98 -11.88
N LYS A 72 -32.76 -18.35 -13.09
CA LYS A 72 -31.96 -19.16 -14.03
C LYS A 72 -30.79 -18.37 -14.56
N ASP A 73 -31.00 -17.08 -14.82
CA ASP A 73 -29.93 -16.17 -15.24
C ASP A 73 -28.89 -15.98 -14.13
N LEU A 74 -29.36 -15.76 -12.90
CA LEU A 74 -28.50 -15.72 -11.71
C LEU A 74 -27.66 -17.01 -11.58
N ASP A 75 -28.28 -18.18 -11.66
CA ASP A 75 -27.58 -19.47 -11.54
C ASP A 75 -26.53 -19.66 -12.65
N SER A 76 -26.85 -19.25 -13.89
CA SER A 76 -25.92 -19.27 -15.03
C SER A 76 -24.68 -18.38 -14.80
N VAL A 77 -24.90 -17.18 -14.29
CA VAL A 77 -23.82 -16.25 -13.94
C VAL A 77 -22.95 -16.80 -12.80
N LEU A 78 -23.54 -17.37 -11.76
CA LEU A 78 -22.82 -17.96 -10.63
C LEU A 78 -21.99 -19.17 -11.07
N GLN A 79 -22.54 -20.01 -11.94
CA GLN A 79 -21.79 -21.13 -12.54
C GLN A 79 -20.59 -20.62 -13.34
N THR A 80 -20.76 -19.53 -14.10
CA THR A 80 -19.67 -18.88 -14.84
C THR A 80 -18.56 -18.40 -13.89
N LEU A 81 -18.91 -17.64 -12.85
CA LEU A 81 -17.96 -17.14 -11.86
C LEU A 81 -17.20 -18.26 -11.13
N SER A 82 -17.88 -19.36 -10.80
CA SER A 82 -17.25 -20.50 -10.14
C SER A 82 -16.14 -21.16 -10.99
N SER A 83 -16.27 -21.07 -12.32
CA SER A 83 -15.29 -21.61 -13.28
C SER A 83 -14.08 -20.69 -13.52
N PHE A 84 -14.16 -19.43 -13.11
CA PHE A 84 -13.07 -18.48 -13.29
C PHE A 84 -11.92 -18.73 -12.30
N PRO A 85 -10.70 -18.24 -12.61
CA PRO A 85 -9.60 -18.23 -11.64
C PRO A 85 -9.95 -17.48 -10.34
N PRO A 86 -9.29 -17.82 -9.22
CA PRO A 86 -9.37 -17.00 -8.01
C PRO A 86 -8.70 -15.63 -8.22
N ILE A 87 -9.15 -14.60 -7.50
CA ILE A 87 -8.55 -13.25 -7.53
C ILE A 87 -7.27 -13.23 -6.67
N VAL A 88 -7.30 -13.91 -5.51
CA VAL A 88 -6.15 -14.04 -4.60
C VAL A 88 -5.80 -15.49 -4.32
N PHE A 89 -4.55 -15.75 -3.93
CA PHE A 89 -4.13 -17.08 -3.49
C PHE A 89 -4.25 -17.24 -1.97
N ALA A 90 -4.71 -18.40 -1.51
CA ALA A 90 -4.92 -18.69 -0.08
C ALA A 90 -3.66 -18.51 0.78
N GLY A 91 -2.48 -18.82 0.24
CA GLY A 91 -1.20 -18.57 0.92
C GLY A 91 -0.93 -17.07 1.20
N GLU A 92 -1.48 -16.16 0.42
CA GLU A 92 -1.37 -14.71 0.65
C GLU A 92 -2.28 -14.26 1.79
N ALA A 93 -3.49 -14.83 1.89
CA ALA A 93 -4.40 -14.59 3.01
C ALA A 93 -3.79 -15.08 4.35
N ARG A 94 -3.12 -16.23 4.36
CA ARG A 94 -2.38 -16.73 5.54
C ARG A 94 -1.26 -15.77 5.98
N LYS A 95 -0.46 -15.27 5.02
CA LYS A 95 0.58 -14.27 5.32
C LYS A 95 0.00 -12.97 5.88
N LEU A 96 -1.14 -12.53 5.36
CA LEU A 96 -1.83 -11.36 5.91
C LEU A 96 -2.30 -11.62 7.35
N GLU A 97 -2.90 -12.77 7.63
CA GLU A 97 -3.33 -13.15 8.98
C GLU A 97 -2.17 -13.11 9.98
N ASP A 98 -1.00 -13.66 9.63
CA ASP A 98 0.19 -13.63 10.49
C ASP A 98 0.63 -12.19 10.80
N LYS A 99 0.59 -11.30 9.81
CA LYS A 99 0.91 -9.88 9.99
C LYS A 99 -0.13 -9.15 10.83
N LEU A 100 -1.42 -9.42 10.62
CA LEU A 100 -2.47 -8.88 11.47
C LEU A 100 -2.31 -9.37 12.92
N GLY A 101 -1.77 -10.58 13.12
CA GLY A 101 -1.36 -11.08 14.43
C GLY A 101 -0.26 -10.23 15.06
N GLN A 102 0.73 -9.77 14.29
CA GLN A 102 1.73 -8.82 14.78
C GLN A 102 1.09 -7.49 15.22
N ALA A 103 0.10 -6.99 14.47
CA ALA A 103 -0.64 -5.79 14.84
C ALA A 103 -1.47 -5.97 16.13
N ALA A 104 -2.11 -7.13 16.32
CA ALA A 104 -2.81 -7.47 17.56
C ALA A 104 -1.87 -7.44 18.78
N MET A 105 -0.59 -7.75 18.56
CA MET A 105 0.45 -7.80 19.59
C MET A 105 1.26 -6.48 19.72
N GLY A 106 0.86 -5.41 19.03
CA GLY A 106 1.55 -4.12 19.08
C GLY A 106 2.91 -4.08 18.37
N GLN A 107 3.17 -5.03 17.47
CA GLN A 107 4.43 -5.16 16.72
C GLN A 107 4.32 -4.66 15.26
N ALA A 108 3.12 -4.30 14.83
CA ALA A 108 2.85 -3.71 13.53
C ALA A 108 1.61 -2.80 13.63
N PHE A 109 1.35 -2.02 12.59
CA PHE A 109 0.18 -1.16 12.50
C PHE A 109 -0.54 -1.38 11.17
N MET A 110 -1.86 -1.57 11.19
CA MET A 110 -2.66 -1.76 9.99
C MET A 110 -3.13 -0.42 9.43
N LEU A 111 -2.85 -0.17 8.15
CA LEU A 111 -3.43 0.91 7.36
C LEU A 111 -4.35 0.28 6.32
N GLN A 112 -5.65 0.35 6.56
CA GLN A 112 -6.66 -0.04 5.59
C GLN A 112 -7.32 1.20 4.97
N GLY A 113 -7.37 1.28 3.64
CA GLY A 113 -7.91 2.47 2.97
C GLY A 113 -8.24 2.27 1.50
N GLY A 114 -9.15 3.10 0.98
CA GLY A 114 -9.57 3.12 -0.41
C GLY A 114 -10.99 3.64 -0.55
N ASP A 115 -11.66 3.30 -1.64
CA ASP A 115 -12.99 3.82 -1.92
C ASP A 115 -14.06 3.35 -0.92
N CYS A 116 -15.12 4.14 -0.80
CA CYS A 116 -16.31 3.73 -0.06
C CYS A 116 -17.03 2.60 -0.81
N ALA A 117 -17.28 2.81 -2.10
CA ALA A 117 -17.66 1.79 -3.07
C ALA A 117 -16.95 2.08 -4.40
N GLU A 118 -16.30 1.07 -4.97
CA GLU A 118 -15.72 1.14 -6.31
C GLU A 118 -16.84 1.27 -7.36
N SER A 119 -16.60 2.07 -8.39
CA SER A 119 -17.53 2.33 -9.48
C SER A 119 -16.98 1.83 -10.81
N PHE A 120 -17.83 1.18 -11.59
CA PHE A 120 -17.52 0.74 -12.94
C PHE A 120 -17.21 1.90 -13.89
N LYS A 121 -17.68 3.11 -13.57
CA LYS A 121 -17.41 4.35 -14.32
C LYS A 121 -16.04 4.94 -13.98
N GLU A 122 -15.54 4.70 -12.76
CA GLU A 122 -14.26 5.22 -12.28
C GLU A 122 -13.10 4.24 -12.50
N PHE A 123 -13.32 3.20 -13.30
CA PHE A 123 -12.33 2.17 -13.63
C PHE A 123 -11.28 2.70 -14.63
N ASN A 124 -10.21 3.29 -14.11
CA ASN A 124 -9.03 3.67 -14.90
C ASN A 124 -7.74 3.55 -14.07
N ALA A 125 -6.62 3.39 -14.79
CA ALA A 125 -5.31 3.17 -14.18
C ALA A 125 -4.82 4.34 -13.30
N ASN A 126 -5.19 5.58 -13.63
CA ASN A 126 -4.78 6.76 -12.85
C ASN A 126 -5.45 6.77 -11.48
N ASN A 127 -6.75 6.50 -11.39
CA ASN A 127 -7.47 6.41 -10.12
C ASN A 127 -6.89 5.32 -9.19
N ILE A 128 -6.59 4.15 -9.76
CA ILE A 128 -5.98 3.03 -9.04
C ILE A 128 -4.59 3.43 -8.53
N ARG A 129 -3.76 3.98 -9.43
CA ARG A 129 -2.40 4.46 -9.13
C ARG A 129 -2.41 5.52 -8.04
N ASP A 130 -3.28 6.52 -8.14
CA ASP A 130 -3.27 7.67 -7.25
C ASP A 130 -3.78 7.27 -5.85
N THR A 131 -4.77 6.38 -5.76
CA THR A 131 -5.21 5.82 -4.48
C THR A 131 -4.12 4.96 -3.84
N PHE A 132 -3.46 4.11 -4.63
CA PHE A 132 -2.30 3.34 -4.17
C PHE A 132 -1.16 4.25 -3.69
N ARG A 133 -0.87 5.33 -4.42
CA ARG A 133 0.13 6.34 -4.05
C ARG A 133 -0.19 6.96 -2.69
N VAL A 134 -1.43 7.36 -2.42
CA VAL A 134 -1.76 7.92 -1.09
C VAL A 134 -1.58 6.87 0.01
N LEU A 135 -1.92 5.60 -0.22
CA LEU A 135 -1.65 4.52 0.74
C LEU A 135 -0.14 4.34 1.01
N LEU A 136 0.71 4.49 -0.01
CA LEU A 136 2.17 4.47 0.16
C LEU A 136 2.67 5.68 0.96
N GLN A 137 2.21 6.89 0.63
CA GLN A 137 2.58 8.13 1.34
C GLN A 137 2.22 8.03 2.83
N MET A 138 0.97 7.67 3.13
CA MET A 138 0.52 7.46 4.50
C MET A 138 1.32 6.35 5.18
N GLY A 139 1.58 5.25 4.47
CA GLY A 139 2.38 4.14 4.97
C GLY A 139 3.77 4.57 5.44
N VAL A 140 4.49 5.39 4.67
CA VAL A 140 5.83 5.88 5.06
C VAL A 140 5.77 6.85 6.22
N VAL A 141 4.80 7.77 6.25
CA VAL A 141 4.57 8.66 7.41
C VAL A 141 4.38 7.85 8.69
N LEU A 142 3.52 6.83 8.63
CA LEU A 142 3.22 5.96 9.77
C LEU A 142 4.40 5.07 10.16
N MET A 143 5.14 4.50 9.21
CA MET A 143 6.33 3.69 9.50
C MET A 143 7.41 4.52 10.19
N PHE A 144 7.65 5.73 9.68
CA PHE A 144 8.70 6.60 10.19
C PHE A 144 8.35 7.17 11.58
N GLY A 145 7.13 7.69 11.76
CA GLY A 145 6.70 8.24 13.06
C GLY A 145 6.33 7.16 14.09
N GLY A 146 5.90 5.99 13.63
CA GLY A 146 5.55 4.82 14.43
C GLY A 146 6.74 3.96 14.85
N GLN A 147 7.83 3.97 14.07
CA GLN A 147 8.94 3.01 14.17
C GLN A 147 8.48 1.55 14.19
N LEU A 148 7.41 1.26 13.45
CA LEU A 148 6.77 -0.06 13.36
C LEU A 148 6.44 -0.39 11.90
N PRO A 149 6.45 -1.67 11.50
CA PRO A 149 5.93 -2.11 10.21
C PRO A 149 4.48 -1.68 10.00
N VAL A 150 4.15 -1.19 8.79
CA VAL A 150 2.77 -0.84 8.42
C VAL A 150 2.22 -1.84 7.39
N ILE A 151 1.10 -2.49 7.73
CA ILE A 151 0.39 -3.47 6.92
C ILE A 151 -0.62 -2.71 6.04
N LYS A 152 -0.43 -2.70 4.72
CA LYS A 152 -1.18 -1.88 3.77
C LYS A 152 -2.29 -2.67 3.09
N VAL A 153 -3.54 -2.44 3.48
CA VAL A 153 -4.72 -3.18 3.00
C VAL A 153 -5.65 -2.24 2.20
N GLY A 154 -5.76 -2.45 0.90
CA GLY A 154 -6.64 -1.69 0.03
C GLY A 154 -8.11 -2.08 0.21
N ARG A 155 -9.01 -1.09 0.26
CA ARG A 155 -10.43 -1.24 -0.08
C ARG A 155 -10.58 -1.14 -1.60
N MET A 156 -10.02 -2.12 -2.31
CA MET A 156 -9.81 -2.10 -3.75
C MET A 156 -9.94 -3.51 -4.31
N ALA A 157 -10.31 -3.61 -5.59
CA ALA A 157 -10.47 -4.86 -6.31
C ALA A 157 -11.56 -5.79 -5.72
N GLY A 158 -12.71 -5.22 -5.34
CA GLY A 158 -13.86 -6.00 -4.89
C GLY A 158 -14.93 -5.23 -4.13
N GLN A 159 -14.66 -3.98 -3.73
CA GLN A 159 -15.52 -3.16 -2.86
C GLN A 159 -16.66 -2.51 -3.64
N PHE A 160 -17.46 -3.29 -4.36
CA PHE A 160 -18.56 -2.78 -5.18
C PHE A 160 -19.89 -2.69 -4.42
N ALA A 161 -20.20 -3.67 -3.59
CA ALA A 161 -21.50 -3.77 -2.92
C ALA A 161 -21.60 -2.83 -1.71
N LYS A 162 -22.78 -2.24 -1.49
CA LYS A 162 -23.07 -1.35 -0.35
C LYS A 162 -24.37 -1.75 0.35
N PRO A 163 -24.37 -1.88 1.70
CA PRO A 163 -25.62 -2.04 2.44
C PRO A 163 -26.38 -0.71 2.48
N ARG A 164 -27.71 -0.77 2.54
CA ARG A 164 -28.58 0.41 2.53
C ARG A 164 -29.46 0.47 3.77
N SER A 165 -29.58 1.66 4.35
CA SER A 165 -30.50 1.88 5.49
C SER A 165 -31.95 1.76 5.07
N ASP A 166 -32.29 2.24 3.87
CA ASP A 166 -33.63 2.15 3.28
C ASP A 166 -33.55 1.32 1.98
N PRO A 167 -34.42 0.32 1.78
CA PRO A 167 -34.50 -0.41 0.52
C PRO A 167 -34.88 0.46 -0.68
N PHE A 168 -35.50 1.63 -0.48
CA PHE A 168 -35.91 2.55 -1.53
C PHE A 168 -35.23 3.92 -1.39
N GLU A 169 -35.15 4.63 -2.52
CA GLU A 169 -34.71 6.01 -2.62
C GLU A 169 -35.84 6.80 -3.29
N GLU A 170 -36.17 7.96 -2.73
CA GLU A 170 -37.22 8.83 -3.24
C GLU A 170 -36.62 10.17 -3.67
N LYS A 171 -36.92 10.60 -4.91
CA LYS A 171 -36.53 11.90 -5.46
C LYS A 171 -37.70 12.46 -6.25
N ASP A 172 -38.04 13.72 -5.99
CA ASP A 172 -39.09 14.45 -6.70
C ASP A 172 -40.43 13.67 -6.78
N GLY A 173 -40.78 12.95 -5.70
CA GLY A 173 -42.01 12.15 -5.60
C GLY A 173 -41.96 10.78 -6.30
N VAL A 174 -40.85 10.42 -6.95
CA VAL A 174 -40.64 9.10 -7.57
C VAL A 174 -39.85 8.23 -6.59
N LYS A 175 -40.34 7.01 -6.32
CA LYS A 175 -39.73 6.04 -5.40
C LYS A 175 -39.19 4.83 -6.17
N LEU A 176 -37.88 4.60 -6.11
CA LEU A 176 -37.19 3.49 -6.79
C LEU A 176 -36.36 2.66 -5.81
N PRO A 177 -35.99 1.40 -6.14
CA PRO A 177 -35.03 0.64 -5.35
C PRO A 177 -33.74 1.42 -5.15
N SER A 178 -33.19 1.37 -3.94
CA SER A 178 -31.92 2.01 -3.62
C SER A 178 -30.79 1.42 -4.47
N TYR A 179 -29.85 2.27 -4.89
CA TYR A 179 -28.58 1.83 -5.45
C TYR A 179 -27.79 1.03 -4.41
N ARG A 180 -27.41 -0.20 -4.72
CA ARG A 180 -26.74 -1.14 -3.80
C ARG A 180 -25.29 -1.41 -4.16
N GLY A 181 -24.73 -0.65 -5.10
CA GLY A 181 -23.39 -0.89 -5.60
C GLY A 181 -23.40 -1.49 -7.00
N ASP A 182 -22.31 -1.26 -7.73
CA ASP A 182 -22.25 -1.52 -9.17
C ASP A 182 -22.31 -3.01 -9.53
N ASN A 183 -21.93 -3.90 -8.60
CA ASN A 183 -22.07 -5.35 -8.77
C ASN A 183 -23.51 -5.86 -8.56
N ILE A 184 -24.47 -4.98 -8.22
CA ILE A 184 -25.88 -5.31 -8.04
C ILE A 184 -26.75 -4.54 -9.05
N ASN A 185 -26.73 -3.20 -9.03
CA ASN A 185 -27.55 -2.35 -9.90
C ASN A 185 -26.82 -1.05 -10.27
N GLY A 186 -27.44 -0.23 -11.13
CA GLY A 186 -26.90 1.05 -11.58
C GLY A 186 -27.19 2.22 -10.64
N ASP A 187 -26.32 3.23 -10.67
CA ASP A 187 -26.42 4.44 -9.85
C ASP A 187 -27.51 5.42 -10.35
N ALA A 188 -27.74 5.45 -11.67
CA ALA A 188 -28.74 6.30 -12.31
C ALA A 188 -30.14 6.10 -11.69
N PHE A 189 -30.85 7.20 -11.46
CA PHE A 189 -32.16 7.21 -10.81
C PHE A 189 -33.28 7.00 -11.85
N ASP A 190 -33.31 5.81 -12.43
CA ASP A 190 -34.33 5.35 -13.36
C ASP A 190 -34.67 3.88 -13.12
N GLU A 191 -35.88 3.46 -13.48
CA GLU A 191 -36.39 2.12 -13.19
C GLU A 191 -35.47 1.02 -13.74
N LYS A 192 -35.03 1.17 -15.00
CA LYS A 192 -34.18 0.19 -15.68
C LYS A 192 -32.84 0.02 -14.97
N SER A 193 -32.19 1.12 -14.58
CA SER A 193 -30.91 1.08 -13.89
C SER A 193 -31.01 0.48 -12.50
N ARG A 194 -32.15 0.60 -11.81
CA ARG A 194 -32.32 0.14 -10.42
C ARG A 194 -32.68 -1.34 -10.28
N ILE A 195 -33.09 -2.01 -11.36
CA ILE A 195 -33.31 -3.46 -11.37
C ILE A 195 -31.96 -4.19 -11.16
N PRO A 196 -31.86 -5.11 -10.19
CA PRO A 196 -30.68 -5.94 -10.02
C PRO A 196 -30.37 -6.79 -11.25
N ASP A 197 -29.12 -6.75 -11.71
CA ASP A 197 -28.64 -7.47 -12.90
C ASP A 197 -27.48 -8.40 -12.50
N PRO A 198 -27.62 -9.73 -12.61
CA PRO A 198 -26.60 -10.67 -12.15
C PRO A 198 -25.31 -10.55 -12.98
N HIS A 199 -25.37 -10.18 -14.26
CA HIS A 199 -24.18 -10.05 -15.12
C HIS A 199 -23.19 -8.98 -14.62
N ARG A 200 -23.65 -8.05 -13.78
CA ARG A 200 -22.78 -7.10 -13.08
C ARG A 200 -21.75 -7.78 -12.18
N MET A 201 -22.03 -8.98 -11.66
CA MET A 201 -21.06 -9.75 -10.88
C MET A 201 -19.87 -10.21 -11.74
N VAL A 202 -20.10 -10.62 -12.99
CA VAL A 202 -19.01 -10.97 -13.93
C VAL A 202 -18.17 -9.73 -14.27
N ARG A 203 -18.82 -8.58 -14.47
CA ARG A 203 -18.11 -7.31 -14.68
C ARG A 203 -17.27 -6.91 -13.46
N ALA A 204 -17.83 -7.04 -12.26
CA ALA A 204 -17.13 -6.77 -11.00
C ALA A 204 -15.90 -7.67 -10.84
N TYR A 205 -16.02 -8.98 -11.12
CA TYR A 205 -14.88 -9.89 -11.15
C TYR A 205 -13.78 -9.41 -12.11
N THR A 206 -14.12 -9.10 -13.36
CA THR A 206 -13.15 -8.68 -14.37
C THR A 206 -12.43 -7.39 -13.97
N GLN A 207 -13.15 -6.40 -13.42
CA GLN A 207 -12.53 -5.17 -12.92
C GLN A 207 -11.68 -5.41 -11.68
N SER A 208 -12.07 -6.33 -10.81
CA SER A 208 -11.28 -6.71 -9.63
C SER A 208 -9.95 -7.34 -10.03
N VAL A 209 -9.97 -8.31 -10.95
CA VAL A 209 -8.75 -8.96 -11.47
C VAL A 209 -7.83 -7.95 -12.14
N ALA A 210 -8.37 -7.07 -13.00
CA ALA A 210 -7.57 -6.05 -13.68
C ALA A 210 -6.96 -5.04 -12.69
N THR A 211 -7.73 -4.62 -11.68
CA THR A 211 -7.28 -3.71 -10.63
C THR A 211 -6.17 -4.33 -9.79
N LEU A 212 -6.37 -5.56 -9.31
CA LEU A 212 -5.36 -6.26 -8.52
C LEU A 212 -4.10 -6.57 -9.34
N ASN A 213 -4.23 -6.93 -10.61
CA ASN A 213 -3.08 -7.13 -11.49
C ASN A 213 -2.22 -5.86 -11.58
N LEU A 214 -2.85 -4.70 -11.77
CA LEU A 214 -2.15 -3.42 -11.79
C LEU A 214 -1.53 -3.07 -10.43
N LEU A 215 -2.24 -3.29 -9.33
CA LEU A 215 -1.73 -3.07 -7.97
C LEU A 215 -0.51 -3.95 -7.67
N ARG A 216 -0.52 -5.22 -8.09
CA ARG A 216 0.64 -6.13 -7.97
C ARG A 216 1.83 -5.60 -8.77
N ALA A 217 1.60 -5.11 -9.99
CA ALA A 217 2.63 -4.49 -10.81
C ALA A 217 3.23 -3.22 -10.15
N PHE A 218 2.41 -2.36 -9.53
CA PHE A 218 2.93 -1.22 -8.79
C PHE A 218 3.68 -1.62 -7.51
N ALA A 219 3.18 -2.63 -6.79
CA ALA A 219 3.76 -3.08 -5.53
C ALA A 219 5.15 -3.73 -5.69
N THR A 220 5.41 -4.42 -6.80
CA THR A 220 6.67 -5.14 -7.04
C THR A 220 7.51 -4.60 -8.19
N GLY A 221 6.93 -3.83 -9.12
CA GLY A 221 7.60 -3.30 -10.32
C GLY A 221 8.35 -1.99 -10.12
N GLY A 222 8.75 -1.66 -8.88
CA GLY A 222 9.53 -0.47 -8.55
C GLY A 222 8.74 0.83 -8.35
N TYR A 223 7.42 0.83 -8.50
CA TYR A 223 6.60 2.01 -8.15
C TYR A 223 6.59 2.27 -6.64
N ALA A 224 6.54 1.20 -5.85
CA ALA A 224 6.57 1.25 -4.40
C ALA A 224 7.99 1.30 -3.79
N ALA A 225 9.02 1.54 -4.59
CA ALA A 225 10.40 1.61 -4.12
C ALA A 225 10.61 2.81 -3.17
N MET A 226 11.32 2.60 -2.06
CA MET A 226 11.49 3.61 -1.01
C MET A 226 12.29 4.83 -1.47
N GLN A 227 13.10 4.72 -2.53
CA GLN A 227 13.81 5.87 -3.12
C GLN A 227 12.86 6.85 -3.83
N ARG A 228 11.61 6.42 -4.09
CA ARG A 228 10.59 7.22 -4.79
C ARG A 228 9.66 7.96 -3.84
N VAL A 229 9.93 7.95 -2.54
CA VAL A 229 9.10 8.61 -1.52
C VAL A 229 8.86 10.09 -1.86
N SER A 230 9.88 10.78 -2.36
CA SER A 230 9.76 12.17 -2.85
C SER A 230 8.86 12.30 -4.10
N GLN A 231 8.91 11.32 -5.01
CA GLN A 231 8.10 11.26 -6.24
C GLN A 231 6.63 10.91 -5.99
N TRP A 232 6.28 10.42 -4.80
CA TRP A 232 4.88 10.15 -4.44
C TRP A 232 4.12 11.41 -4.07
N ASN A 233 4.78 12.57 -3.98
CA ASN A 233 4.10 13.82 -3.67
C ASN A 233 3.18 14.23 -4.83
N LEU A 234 1.86 14.13 -4.63
CA LEU A 234 0.87 14.52 -5.64
C LEU A 234 0.95 16.03 -5.89
N ASP A 235 0.88 16.47 -7.15
CA ASP A 235 1.12 17.87 -7.55
C ASP A 235 0.27 18.87 -6.76
N PHE A 236 -1.01 18.54 -6.52
CA PHE A 236 -1.93 19.41 -5.77
C PHE A 236 -1.68 19.47 -4.25
N THR A 237 -0.77 18.64 -3.74
CA THR A 237 -0.32 18.66 -2.34
C THR A 237 0.96 19.47 -2.15
N GLN A 238 1.72 19.77 -3.22
CA GLN A 238 3.03 20.41 -3.14
C GLN A 238 3.03 21.84 -2.60
N HIS A 239 1.90 22.55 -2.69
CA HIS A 239 1.73 23.93 -2.20
C HIS A 239 0.86 23.99 -0.94
N SER A 240 1.03 23.04 -0.03
CA SER A 240 0.32 22.99 1.26
C SER A 240 1.30 22.76 2.41
N GLU A 241 0.94 23.20 3.62
CA GLU A 241 1.74 22.95 4.84
C GLU A 241 2.03 21.45 5.03
N GLN A 242 1.07 20.59 4.69
CA GLN A 242 1.20 19.14 4.77
C GLN A 242 2.15 18.61 3.71
N GLY A 243 2.16 19.19 2.51
CA GLY A 243 3.14 18.89 1.47
C GLY A 243 4.55 19.27 1.87
N ASP A 244 4.72 20.40 2.58
CA ASP A 244 6.02 20.82 3.11
C ASP A 244 6.51 19.87 4.21
N ARG A 245 5.65 19.49 5.17
CA ARG A 245 5.97 18.47 6.19
C ARG A 245 6.30 17.11 5.57
N TYR A 246 5.58 16.71 4.52
CA TYR A 246 5.89 15.49 3.78
C TYR A 246 7.24 15.56 3.07
N ARG A 247 7.59 16.71 2.51
CA ARG A 247 8.92 16.92 1.90
C ARG A 247 10.04 16.83 2.92
N GLU A 248 9.84 17.42 4.11
CA GLU A 248 10.80 17.29 5.21
C GLU A 248 10.95 15.82 5.65
N LEU A 249 9.83 15.10 5.78
CA LEU A 249 9.87 13.66 6.05
C LEU A 249 10.61 12.89 4.95
N ALA A 250 10.32 13.17 3.68
CA ALA A 250 10.96 12.51 2.55
C ALA A 250 12.49 12.69 2.61
N ASN A 251 12.97 13.91 2.89
CA ASN A 251 14.40 14.17 3.08
C ASN A 251 15.00 13.34 4.23
N ARG A 252 14.28 13.20 5.36
CA ARG A 252 14.73 12.37 6.49
C ARG A 252 14.73 10.88 6.15
N VAL A 253 13.80 10.43 5.32
CA VAL A 253 13.79 9.06 4.79
C VAL A 253 14.99 8.86 3.86
N ASP A 254 15.30 9.81 2.99
CA ASP A 254 16.47 9.75 2.11
C ASP A 254 17.79 9.69 2.89
N GLU A 255 17.92 10.48 3.97
CA GLU A 255 19.05 10.38 4.90
C GLU A 255 19.16 8.99 5.54
N ALA A 256 18.03 8.44 6.00
CA ALA A 256 17.98 7.10 6.60
C ALA A 256 18.34 6.00 5.57
N LEU A 257 17.86 6.12 4.33
CA LEU A 257 18.23 5.22 3.23
C LEU A 257 19.73 5.32 2.91
N GLY A 258 20.30 6.52 2.94
CA GLY A 258 21.74 6.74 2.81
C GLY A 258 22.55 6.01 3.89
N PHE A 259 22.09 6.09 5.15
CA PHE A 259 22.68 5.33 6.26
C PHE A 259 22.53 3.81 6.07
N MET A 260 21.36 3.32 5.69
CA MET A 260 21.12 1.89 5.41
C MET A 260 22.02 1.38 4.29
N GLY A 261 22.21 2.17 3.23
CA GLY A 261 23.14 1.89 2.14
C GLY A 261 24.58 1.79 2.64
N ALA A 262 25.03 2.74 3.47
CA ALA A 262 26.36 2.70 4.08
C ALA A 262 26.55 1.50 5.04
N ALA A 263 25.48 1.02 5.66
CA ALA A 263 25.46 -0.17 6.51
C ALA A 263 25.38 -1.50 5.74
N GLY A 264 25.36 -1.46 4.39
CA GLY A 264 25.36 -2.65 3.54
C GLY A 264 23.98 -3.09 3.04
N LEU A 265 22.91 -2.37 3.39
CA LEU A 265 21.57 -2.61 2.85
C LEU A 265 21.30 -1.64 1.68
N THR A 266 21.70 -2.06 0.49
CA THR A 266 21.66 -1.21 -0.70
C THR A 266 20.23 -1.01 -1.22
N ASN A 267 20.09 0.03 -2.05
CA ASN A 267 18.84 0.37 -2.74
C ASN A 267 18.30 -0.73 -3.66
N ALA A 268 19.14 -1.69 -4.07
CA ALA A 268 18.74 -2.83 -4.89
C ALA A 268 18.13 -3.99 -4.07
N HIS A 269 18.24 -3.96 -2.74
CA HIS A 269 17.69 -5.03 -1.92
C HIS A 269 16.15 -5.10 -2.06
N PRO A 270 15.54 -6.30 -2.19
CA PRO A 270 14.08 -6.43 -2.41
C PRO A 270 13.20 -5.70 -1.39
N ILE A 271 13.67 -5.57 -0.14
CA ILE A 271 12.98 -4.83 0.92
C ILE A 271 12.87 -3.33 0.65
N MET A 272 13.77 -2.78 -0.18
CA MET A 272 13.80 -1.36 -0.57
C MET A 272 13.00 -1.10 -1.85
N THR A 273 12.82 -2.11 -2.70
CA THR A 273 12.24 -1.97 -4.05
C THR A 273 10.80 -2.46 -4.17
N THR A 274 10.33 -3.25 -3.19
CA THR A 274 8.99 -3.85 -3.20
C THR A 274 8.24 -3.53 -1.92
N THR A 275 6.91 -3.54 -2.01
CA THR A 275 6.03 -3.56 -0.84
C THR A 275 5.03 -4.69 -0.98
N GLU A 276 4.62 -5.24 0.15
CA GLU A 276 3.43 -6.06 0.19
C GLU A 276 2.19 -5.16 0.22
N PHE A 277 1.14 -5.59 -0.49
CA PHE A 277 -0.15 -4.91 -0.55
C PHE A 277 -1.26 -5.95 -0.62
N TRP A 278 -2.29 -5.77 0.19
CA TRP A 278 -3.42 -6.69 0.27
C TRP A 278 -4.71 -6.00 -0.13
N THR A 279 -5.74 -6.77 -0.46
CA THR A 279 -7.07 -6.27 -0.84
C THR A 279 -8.13 -6.74 0.13
N SER A 280 -9.19 -5.95 0.24
CA SER A 280 -10.30 -6.22 1.14
C SER A 280 -11.59 -5.58 0.66
N HIS A 281 -12.71 -6.23 0.96
CA HIS A 281 -14.06 -5.68 0.79
C HIS A 281 -15.03 -6.23 1.84
N GLU A 282 -16.22 -5.62 1.91
CA GLU A 282 -17.31 -6.12 2.74
C GLU A 282 -17.85 -7.41 2.13
N CYS A 283 -17.82 -8.49 2.89
CA CYS A 283 -18.52 -9.71 2.51
C CYS A 283 -20.02 -9.44 2.62
N LEU A 284 -20.64 -9.06 1.49
CA LEU A 284 -22.03 -8.60 1.46
C LEU A 284 -22.89 -9.40 0.48
N LEU A 285 -22.46 -9.51 -0.78
CA LEU A 285 -23.21 -10.21 -1.83
C LEU A 285 -22.86 -11.70 -1.80
N LEU A 286 -23.43 -12.45 -0.86
CA LEU A 286 -23.06 -13.85 -0.59
C LEU A 286 -23.05 -14.78 -1.82
N PRO A 287 -23.93 -14.65 -2.84
CA PRO A 287 -23.79 -15.44 -4.07
C PRO A 287 -22.43 -15.22 -4.79
N TYR A 288 -21.94 -13.98 -4.83
CA TYR A 288 -20.65 -13.62 -5.41
C TYR A 288 -19.49 -14.22 -4.62
N GLU A 289 -19.50 -14.04 -3.30
CA GLU A 289 -18.48 -14.56 -2.38
C GLU A 289 -18.44 -16.10 -2.42
N GLN A 290 -19.60 -16.75 -2.43
CA GLN A 290 -19.71 -18.20 -2.56
C GLN A 290 -19.11 -18.71 -3.88
N ALA A 291 -19.40 -18.04 -5.00
CA ALA A 291 -18.87 -18.42 -6.30
C ALA A 291 -17.34 -18.28 -6.39
N LEU A 292 -16.74 -17.39 -5.60
CA LEU A 292 -15.29 -17.17 -5.56
C LEU A 292 -14.57 -17.91 -4.42
N THR A 293 -15.29 -18.68 -3.62
CA THR A 293 -14.71 -19.48 -2.54
C THR A 293 -14.13 -20.79 -3.07
N ARG A 294 -12.86 -21.08 -2.76
CA ARG A 294 -12.12 -22.27 -3.19
C ARG A 294 -11.58 -23.04 -2.00
N GLU A 295 -11.46 -24.34 -2.15
CA GLU A 295 -10.69 -25.18 -1.24
C GLU A 295 -9.19 -25.05 -1.56
N ASP A 296 -8.38 -24.70 -0.57
CA ASP A 296 -6.93 -24.65 -0.69
C ASP A 296 -6.36 -26.07 -0.72
N SER A 297 -5.68 -26.43 -1.81
CA SER A 297 -5.16 -27.78 -2.02
C SER A 297 -4.07 -28.21 -1.03
N THR A 298 -3.48 -27.28 -0.27
CA THR A 298 -2.42 -27.58 0.70
C THR A 298 -2.93 -27.83 2.11
N SER A 299 -4.08 -27.24 2.48
CA SER A 299 -4.64 -27.26 3.84
C SER A 299 -6.01 -27.91 3.93
N GLY A 300 -6.74 -28.06 2.81
CA GLY A 300 -8.13 -28.52 2.78
C GLY A 300 -9.13 -27.53 3.40
N LEU A 301 -8.69 -26.30 3.68
CA LEU A 301 -9.54 -25.23 4.19
C LEU A 301 -10.14 -24.42 3.03
N TYR A 302 -11.35 -23.91 3.23
CA TYR A 302 -11.96 -23.00 2.26
C TYR A 302 -11.45 -21.58 2.47
N TYR A 303 -11.15 -20.88 1.38
CA TYR A 303 -10.87 -19.46 1.36
C TYR A 303 -11.81 -18.80 0.38
N ASP A 304 -12.39 -17.67 0.78
CA ASP A 304 -12.99 -16.78 -0.18
C ASP A 304 -11.87 -16.08 -0.94
N CYS A 305 -11.67 -16.50 -2.18
CA CYS A 305 -10.57 -15.99 -3.01
C CYS A 305 -10.98 -14.75 -3.80
N SER A 306 -12.05 -14.06 -3.40
CA SER A 306 -12.41 -12.74 -3.91
C SER A 306 -11.46 -11.64 -3.39
N ALA A 307 -10.97 -11.77 -2.15
CA ALA A 307 -10.00 -10.84 -1.55
C ALA A 307 -9.15 -11.48 -0.45
N HIS A 308 -8.07 -10.80 -0.04
CA HIS A 308 -7.17 -11.31 1.01
C HIS A 308 -7.83 -11.28 2.39
N MET A 309 -8.57 -10.21 2.69
CA MET A 309 -9.30 -10.00 3.94
C MET A 309 -10.74 -9.59 3.63
N LEU A 310 -11.69 -10.08 4.40
CA LEU A 310 -13.10 -9.70 4.28
C LEU A 310 -13.61 -9.15 5.60
N TRP A 311 -14.64 -8.31 5.60
CA TRP A 311 -15.32 -7.95 6.85
C TRP A 311 -16.83 -8.14 6.78
N VAL A 312 -17.43 -8.38 7.94
CA VAL A 312 -18.88 -8.30 8.13
C VAL A 312 -19.28 -6.89 8.55
N GLY A 313 -20.26 -6.33 7.84
CA GLY A 313 -20.78 -4.99 8.09
C GLY A 313 -21.66 -4.90 9.33
N GLU A 314 -21.84 -3.68 9.84
CA GLU A 314 -22.69 -3.40 11.02
C GLU A 314 -24.14 -3.88 10.82
N ARG A 315 -24.62 -3.90 9.57
CA ARG A 315 -26.00 -4.30 9.22
C ARG A 315 -26.16 -5.79 8.93
N THR A 316 -25.07 -6.56 8.88
CA THR A 316 -25.05 -7.98 8.46
C THR A 316 -24.37 -8.90 9.47
N ARG A 317 -23.95 -8.38 10.64
CA ARG A 317 -23.24 -9.14 11.69
C ARG A 317 -24.14 -9.86 12.71
N GLN A 318 -25.36 -10.24 12.31
CA GLN A 318 -26.27 -10.97 13.21
C GLN A 318 -25.66 -12.34 13.56
N LEU A 319 -25.64 -12.71 14.85
CA LEU A 319 -25.00 -13.94 15.34
C LEU A 319 -25.51 -15.22 14.63
N ASP A 320 -26.79 -15.24 14.28
CA ASP A 320 -27.50 -16.32 13.57
C ASP A 320 -27.76 -15.99 12.09
N GLY A 321 -27.09 -14.95 11.57
CA GLY A 321 -27.25 -14.46 10.21
C GLY A 321 -26.40 -15.21 9.19
N ALA A 322 -26.82 -15.14 7.92
CA ALA A 322 -26.14 -15.81 6.81
C ALA A 322 -24.69 -15.36 6.62
N HIS A 323 -24.38 -14.09 6.81
CA HIS A 323 -23.01 -13.58 6.64
C HIS A 323 -22.06 -14.14 7.70
N VAL A 324 -22.50 -14.23 8.96
CA VAL A 324 -21.69 -14.83 10.03
C VAL A 324 -21.50 -16.33 9.77
N GLU A 325 -22.53 -17.04 9.32
CA GLU A 325 -22.41 -18.46 8.95
C GLU A 325 -21.45 -18.70 7.78
N PHE A 326 -21.51 -17.86 6.74
CA PHE A 326 -20.57 -17.95 5.62
C PHE A 326 -19.13 -17.72 6.09
N LEU A 327 -18.89 -16.63 6.83
CA LEU A 327 -17.56 -16.24 7.29
C LEU A 327 -16.97 -17.24 8.30
N ARG A 328 -17.80 -17.94 9.07
CA ARG A 328 -17.38 -18.94 10.06
C ARG A 328 -16.55 -20.07 9.44
N GLY A 329 -16.77 -20.43 8.18
CA GLY A 329 -16.07 -21.55 7.54
C GLY A 329 -15.00 -21.20 6.52
N ILE A 330 -14.79 -19.92 6.20
CA ILE A 330 -13.65 -19.50 5.38
C ILE A 330 -12.43 -19.18 6.25
N ALA A 331 -11.23 -19.39 5.74
CA ALA A 331 -9.96 -19.27 6.47
C ALA A 331 -9.25 -17.91 6.30
N ASN A 332 -9.82 -16.97 5.54
CA ASN A 332 -9.30 -15.60 5.41
C ASN A 332 -9.25 -14.87 6.77
N PRO A 333 -8.31 -13.95 7.02
CA PRO A 333 -8.45 -13.00 8.12
C PRO A 333 -9.74 -12.17 7.95
N LEU A 334 -10.44 -11.92 9.05
CA LEU A 334 -11.78 -11.34 9.06
C LEU A 334 -11.82 -10.02 9.84
N GLY A 335 -12.63 -9.08 9.35
CA GLY A 335 -13.03 -7.86 10.05
C GLY A 335 -14.45 -7.94 10.60
N ILE A 336 -14.70 -7.30 11.73
CA ILE A 336 -16.04 -7.10 12.30
C ILE A 336 -16.25 -5.61 12.51
N LYS A 337 -17.23 -5.02 11.82
CA LYS A 337 -17.63 -3.63 12.07
C LYS A 337 -18.42 -3.52 13.37
N VAL A 338 -18.06 -2.56 14.22
CA VAL A 338 -18.61 -2.39 15.57
C VAL A 338 -18.98 -0.94 15.81
N SER A 339 -20.28 -0.67 15.96
CA SER A 339 -20.78 0.64 16.38
C SER A 339 -20.86 0.82 17.90
N ASP A 340 -21.31 2.01 18.33
CA ASP A 340 -21.63 2.36 19.72
C ASP A 340 -22.77 1.52 20.31
N LYS A 341 -23.51 0.79 19.47
CA LYS A 341 -24.61 -0.10 19.85
C LYS A 341 -24.16 -1.53 20.18
N MET A 342 -22.90 -1.87 19.96
CA MET A 342 -22.41 -3.21 20.23
C MET A 342 -22.45 -3.54 21.73
N VAL A 343 -23.03 -4.69 22.04
CA VAL A 343 -23.04 -5.24 23.40
C VAL A 343 -21.77 -6.06 23.63
N PRO A 344 -21.01 -5.87 24.73
CA PRO A 344 -19.75 -6.58 24.95
C PRO A 344 -19.85 -8.12 24.89
N SER A 345 -20.91 -8.70 25.45
CA SER A 345 -21.12 -10.16 25.40
C SER A 345 -21.47 -10.68 24.00
N GLU A 346 -22.11 -9.86 23.18
CA GLU A 346 -22.40 -10.20 21.78
C GLU A 346 -21.12 -10.20 20.95
N LEU A 347 -20.24 -9.20 21.15
CA LEU A 347 -18.94 -9.14 20.50
C LEU A 347 -18.09 -10.37 20.85
N VAL A 348 -18.00 -10.74 22.14
CA VAL A 348 -17.27 -11.94 22.57
C VAL A 348 -17.79 -13.19 21.87
N ARG A 349 -19.12 -13.41 21.84
CA ARG A 349 -19.73 -14.54 21.14
C ARG A 349 -19.44 -14.54 19.64
N LEU A 350 -19.49 -13.38 19.00
CA LEU A 350 -19.19 -13.27 17.57
C LEU A 350 -17.72 -13.63 17.28
N ILE A 351 -16.79 -13.23 18.15
CA ILE A 351 -15.38 -13.63 18.06
C ILE A 351 -15.21 -15.13 18.30
N GLU A 352 -15.93 -15.74 19.26
CA GLU A 352 -15.90 -17.20 19.50
C GLU A 352 -16.34 -17.99 18.25
N ILE A 353 -17.40 -17.52 17.58
CA ILE A 353 -17.90 -18.13 16.35
C ILE A 353 -16.87 -18.03 15.22
N LEU A 354 -16.28 -16.85 15.02
CA LEU A 354 -15.42 -16.56 13.86
C LEU A 354 -13.93 -16.89 14.07
N ASN A 355 -13.51 -17.08 15.33
CA ASN A 355 -12.14 -17.43 15.73
C ASN A 355 -12.13 -18.45 16.88
N PRO A 356 -12.67 -19.67 16.67
CA PRO A 356 -12.79 -20.66 17.74
C PRO A 356 -11.43 -21.17 18.25
N GLN A 357 -10.35 -21.04 17.46
CA GLN A 357 -8.99 -21.40 17.87
C GLN A 357 -8.22 -20.23 18.52
N ASN A 358 -8.85 -19.06 18.66
CA ASN A 358 -8.24 -17.85 19.20
C ASN A 358 -6.89 -17.49 18.54
N LYS A 359 -6.80 -17.67 17.22
CA LYS A 359 -5.59 -17.36 16.45
C LYS A 359 -5.40 -15.84 16.38
N PRO A 360 -4.25 -15.28 16.81
CA PRO A 360 -3.95 -13.87 16.61
C PRO A 360 -4.01 -13.49 15.13
N GLY A 361 -4.60 -12.33 14.82
CA GLY A 361 -4.73 -11.83 13.44
C GLY A 361 -5.94 -12.35 12.66
N ARG A 362 -6.61 -13.39 13.16
CA ARG A 362 -7.85 -13.91 12.56
C ARG A 362 -8.99 -12.89 12.61
N ILE A 363 -9.12 -12.15 13.71
CA ILE A 363 -10.18 -11.14 13.89
C ILE A 363 -9.60 -9.76 14.08
N THR A 364 -10.08 -8.85 13.23
CA THR A 364 -9.91 -7.41 13.37
C THR A 364 -11.25 -6.79 13.80
N VAL A 365 -11.28 -6.16 14.97
CA VAL A 365 -12.47 -5.42 15.44
C VAL A 365 -12.36 -3.98 14.99
N ILE A 366 -13.24 -3.58 14.05
CA ILE A 366 -13.22 -2.28 13.37
C ILE A 366 -14.28 -1.38 14.00
N VAL A 367 -13.85 -0.50 14.92
CA VAL A 367 -14.74 0.33 15.74
C VAL A 367 -15.09 1.67 15.08
N ARG A 368 -16.37 2.05 15.11
CA ARG A 368 -16.92 3.27 14.48
C ARG A 368 -18.04 3.87 15.33
N MET A 369 -17.70 4.76 16.25
CA MET A 369 -18.59 5.19 17.34
C MET A 369 -18.81 6.71 17.41
N GLY A 370 -17.93 7.51 16.80
CA GLY A 370 -17.80 8.93 17.12
C GLY A 370 -16.98 9.14 18.40
N ALA A 371 -16.31 10.29 18.53
CA ALA A 371 -15.31 10.54 19.57
C ALA A 371 -15.83 10.44 21.01
N GLU A 372 -17.06 10.89 21.27
CA GLU A 372 -17.66 10.86 22.60
C GLU A 372 -18.00 9.43 23.02
N ASN A 373 -18.73 8.71 22.15
CA ASN A 373 -19.08 7.31 22.40
C ASN A 373 -17.85 6.41 22.47
N MET A 374 -16.79 6.70 21.68
CA MET A 374 -15.53 5.96 21.75
C MET A 374 -14.97 5.93 23.17
N ARG A 375 -14.92 7.09 23.84
CA ARG A 375 -14.41 7.21 25.22
C ARG A 375 -15.25 6.46 26.26
N VAL A 376 -16.54 6.28 25.98
CA VAL A 376 -17.48 5.65 26.93
C VAL A 376 -17.65 4.15 26.68
N LYS A 377 -17.71 3.73 25.41
CA LYS A 377 -18.14 2.39 25.00
C LYS A 377 -16.96 1.44 24.75
N LEU A 378 -15.92 1.91 24.08
CA LEU A 378 -14.76 1.07 23.72
C LEU A 378 -14.08 0.42 24.94
N PRO A 379 -13.89 1.09 26.11
CA PRO A 379 -13.29 0.45 27.28
C PRO A 379 -14.01 -0.84 27.70
N ASN A 380 -15.34 -0.85 27.63
CA ASN A 380 -16.13 -2.02 28.04
C ASN A 380 -15.96 -3.20 27.07
N LEU A 381 -15.82 -2.91 25.77
CA LEU A 381 -15.55 -3.94 24.76
C LEU A 381 -14.15 -4.53 24.94
N ILE A 382 -13.13 -3.68 25.13
CA ILE A 382 -11.74 -4.12 25.35
C ILE A 382 -11.66 -5.04 26.58
N ARG A 383 -12.29 -4.64 27.69
CA ARG A 383 -12.30 -5.43 28.93
C ARG A 383 -13.04 -6.76 28.76
N ALA A 384 -14.14 -6.79 28.03
CA ALA A 384 -14.88 -8.03 27.78
C ALA A 384 -14.09 -9.01 26.92
N VAL A 385 -13.51 -8.56 25.80
CA VAL A 385 -12.66 -9.38 24.92
C VAL A 385 -11.44 -9.90 25.68
N ARG A 386 -10.77 -9.04 26.46
CA ARG A 386 -9.66 -9.43 27.33
C ARG A 386 -10.08 -10.44 28.40
N GLY A 387 -11.22 -10.22 29.04
CA GLY A 387 -11.77 -11.13 30.06
C GLY A 387 -12.12 -12.52 29.50
N ALA A 388 -12.50 -12.59 28.22
CA ALA A 388 -12.69 -13.84 27.50
C ALA A 388 -11.38 -14.49 27.01
N GLY A 389 -10.22 -13.85 27.24
CA GLY A 389 -8.92 -14.33 26.78
C GLY A 389 -8.72 -14.27 25.26
N GLN A 390 -9.56 -13.50 24.55
CA GLN A 390 -9.55 -13.43 23.09
C GLN A 390 -8.51 -12.42 22.58
N ILE A 391 -7.84 -12.78 21.48
CA ILE A 391 -6.84 -11.93 20.83
C ILE A 391 -7.43 -11.38 19.53
N VAL A 392 -7.49 -10.05 19.43
CA VAL A 392 -8.02 -9.35 18.26
C VAL A 392 -7.14 -8.16 17.91
N THR A 393 -7.15 -7.77 16.64
CA THR A 393 -6.56 -6.50 16.17
C THR A 393 -7.61 -5.40 16.30
N TRP A 394 -7.36 -4.38 17.13
CA TRP A 394 -8.26 -3.24 17.25
C TRP A 394 -7.97 -2.20 16.18
N VAL A 395 -8.97 -1.81 15.41
CA VAL A 395 -8.83 -0.86 14.30
C VAL A 395 -9.90 0.23 14.42
N SER A 396 -9.49 1.49 14.25
CA SER A 396 -10.44 2.62 14.22
C SER A 396 -10.95 2.88 12.81
N ASP A 397 -12.27 2.93 12.65
CA ASP A 397 -12.97 3.50 11.49
C ASP A 397 -13.61 4.83 11.91
N PRO A 398 -12.84 5.94 11.86
CA PRO A 398 -13.33 7.26 12.26
C PRO A 398 -14.24 7.91 11.21
N MET A 399 -14.59 7.18 10.13
CA MET A 399 -15.31 7.74 9.00
C MET A 399 -16.81 7.56 9.18
N HIS A 400 -17.25 6.31 9.31
CA HIS A 400 -18.66 5.99 9.24
C HIS A 400 -19.45 6.56 10.43
N GLY A 401 -18.84 6.64 11.61
CA GLY A 401 -19.46 7.20 12.83
C GLY A 401 -19.78 8.70 12.74
N ASN A 402 -19.12 9.42 11.82
CA ASN A 402 -19.14 10.89 11.77
C ASN A 402 -19.79 11.46 10.50
N THR A 403 -20.63 10.67 9.82
CA THR A 403 -21.40 11.16 8.66
C THR A 403 -22.54 12.06 9.08
N ILE A 404 -22.63 13.25 8.48
CA ILE A 404 -23.68 14.25 8.68
C ILE A 404 -24.30 14.65 7.34
N MET A 405 -25.46 15.29 7.37
CA MET A 405 -26.09 15.92 6.21
C MET A 405 -25.73 17.41 6.17
N ALA A 406 -25.16 17.89 5.07
CA ALA A 406 -24.93 19.31 4.84
C ALA A 406 -26.25 20.04 4.53
N PRO A 407 -26.32 21.38 4.70
CA PRO A 407 -27.53 22.16 4.38
C PRO A 407 -28.06 21.96 2.95
N GLY A 408 -27.18 21.65 1.99
CA GLY A 408 -27.55 21.35 0.59
C GLY A 408 -27.99 19.90 0.32
N GLY A 409 -28.21 19.08 1.34
CA GLY A 409 -28.68 17.70 1.18
C GLY A 409 -27.60 16.67 0.79
N LEU A 410 -26.35 17.11 0.58
CA LEU A 410 -25.22 16.21 0.39
C LEU A 410 -24.77 15.63 1.74
N LYS A 411 -24.42 14.35 1.76
CA LYS A 411 -23.69 13.75 2.89
C LYS A 411 -22.30 14.35 2.94
N THR A 412 -21.78 14.57 4.13
CA THR A 412 -20.38 14.95 4.34
C THR A 412 -19.89 14.43 5.69
N ARG A 413 -18.60 14.58 5.98
CA ARG A 413 -17.98 14.27 7.25
C ARG A 413 -17.08 15.44 7.65
N SER A 414 -17.07 15.78 8.93
CA SER A 414 -16.14 16.77 9.46
C SER A 414 -14.79 16.13 9.71
N PHE A 415 -13.74 16.67 9.08
CA PHE A 415 -12.36 16.25 9.33
C PHE A 415 -11.99 16.36 10.82
N ASP A 416 -12.50 17.38 11.51
CA ASP A 416 -12.26 17.53 12.96
C ASP A 416 -12.91 16.42 13.79
N ALA A 417 -14.10 15.97 13.40
CA ALA A 417 -14.77 14.85 14.06
C ALA A 417 -14.02 13.53 13.83
N ILE A 418 -13.55 13.30 12.59
CA ILE A 418 -12.71 12.16 12.21
C ILE A 418 -11.43 12.14 13.08
N ARG A 419 -10.75 13.29 13.16
CA ARG A 419 -9.56 13.47 13.99
C ARG A 419 -9.85 13.23 15.48
N ALA A 420 -10.96 13.75 15.99
CA ALA A 420 -11.34 13.61 17.39
C ALA A 420 -11.62 12.15 17.78
N GLU A 421 -12.22 11.35 16.89
CA GLU A 421 -12.44 9.92 17.12
C GLU A 421 -11.13 9.13 17.13
N LEU A 422 -10.20 9.43 16.21
CA LEU A 422 -8.87 8.81 16.24
C LEU A 422 -8.14 9.11 17.54
N ARG A 423 -8.11 10.37 18.00
CA ARG A 423 -7.52 10.71 19.29
C ARG A 423 -8.17 9.94 20.43
N ALA A 424 -9.50 9.87 20.45
CA ALA A 424 -10.23 9.10 21.46
C ALA A 424 -9.85 7.61 21.45
N PHE A 425 -9.68 7.01 20.27
CA PHE A 425 -9.27 5.63 20.12
C PHE A 425 -7.89 5.36 20.73
N PHE A 426 -6.89 6.20 20.44
CA PHE A 426 -5.57 6.10 21.05
C PHE A 426 -5.61 6.35 22.56
N ASP A 427 -6.32 7.38 23.03
CA ASP A 427 -6.48 7.70 24.46
C ASP A 427 -7.05 6.51 25.24
N VAL A 428 -8.09 5.87 24.70
CA VAL A 428 -8.74 4.70 25.33
C VAL A 428 -7.79 3.51 25.38
N HIS A 429 -7.06 3.23 24.30
CA HIS A 429 -6.12 2.11 24.29
C HIS A 429 -4.99 2.29 25.31
N ASP A 430 -4.45 3.51 25.45
CA ASP A 430 -3.45 3.85 26.47
C ASP A 430 -4.02 3.66 27.88
N GLN A 431 -5.22 4.17 28.15
CA GLN A 431 -5.90 4.02 29.45
C GLN A 431 -6.17 2.55 29.81
N GLU A 432 -6.58 1.74 28.83
CA GLU A 432 -6.88 0.32 29.03
C GLU A 432 -5.63 -0.57 29.02
N GLY A 433 -4.45 -0.04 28.69
CA GLY A 433 -3.21 -0.82 28.52
C GLY A 433 -3.32 -1.85 27.39
N SER A 434 -3.91 -1.46 26.27
CA SER A 434 -4.10 -2.30 25.07
C SER A 434 -3.51 -1.62 23.83
N PHE A 435 -3.45 -2.33 22.71
CA PHE A 435 -2.79 -1.83 21.50
C PHE A 435 -3.78 -1.24 20.48
N PRO A 436 -3.57 0.01 20.02
CA PRO A 436 -4.25 0.55 18.85
C PRO A 436 -3.63 -0.08 17.58
N GLY A 437 -4.25 -1.13 17.08
CA GLY A 437 -3.68 -1.99 16.02
C GLY A 437 -3.78 -1.43 14.60
N GLY A 438 -4.59 -0.41 14.34
CA GLY A 438 -4.66 0.19 13.00
C GLY A 438 -5.79 1.19 12.77
N VAL A 439 -5.93 1.61 11.51
CA VAL A 439 -7.01 2.47 11.01
C VAL A 439 -7.65 1.91 9.74
N HIS A 440 -8.94 2.20 9.56
CA HIS A 440 -9.76 1.87 8.40
C HIS A 440 -10.37 3.18 7.87
N LEU A 441 -9.93 3.60 6.68
CA LEU A 441 -10.28 4.90 6.10
C LEU A 441 -10.99 4.76 4.75
N GLU A 442 -11.85 5.73 4.45
CA GLU A 442 -12.40 5.92 3.11
C GLU A 442 -11.73 7.14 2.49
N MET A 443 -10.96 6.92 1.43
CA MET A 443 -10.02 7.89 0.90
C MET A 443 -9.80 7.67 -0.60
N THR A 444 -9.40 8.72 -1.30
CA THR A 444 -9.10 8.69 -2.72
C THR A 444 -7.88 9.54 -3.05
N GLY A 445 -7.11 9.12 -4.05
CA GLY A 445 -6.03 9.93 -4.64
C GLY A 445 -6.53 11.14 -5.43
N GLN A 446 -7.82 11.19 -5.74
CA GLN A 446 -8.43 12.32 -6.43
C GLN A 446 -8.54 13.56 -5.53
N ASN A 447 -8.47 14.73 -6.15
CA ASN A 447 -8.69 16.00 -5.47
C ASN A 447 -10.19 16.30 -5.37
N VAL A 448 -10.88 15.63 -4.46
CA VAL A 448 -12.34 15.74 -4.25
C VAL A 448 -12.70 16.72 -3.13
N THR A 449 -13.96 17.17 -3.12
CA THR A 449 -14.55 18.03 -2.09
C THR A 449 -15.68 17.31 -1.37
N GLU A 450 -15.36 16.20 -0.69
CA GLU A 450 -16.36 15.31 -0.10
C GLU A 450 -16.47 15.47 1.44
N CYS A 451 -15.34 15.58 2.14
CA CYS A 451 -15.29 15.88 3.57
C CYS A 451 -14.98 17.37 3.83
N VAL A 452 -15.71 18.00 4.77
CA VAL A 452 -15.47 19.38 5.18
C VAL A 452 -14.32 19.50 6.19
N GLY A 453 -13.66 20.66 6.22
CA GLY A 453 -12.50 20.93 7.06
C GLY A 453 -11.18 20.44 6.45
N GLY A 454 -10.23 20.11 7.31
CA GLY A 454 -8.82 19.88 6.95
C GLY A 454 -8.10 21.18 6.62
N SER A 455 -6.81 21.10 6.30
CA SER A 455 -5.96 22.28 6.10
C SER A 455 -6.42 23.23 4.99
N ARG A 456 -7.07 22.70 3.95
CA ARG A 456 -7.65 23.50 2.85
C ARG A 456 -8.99 24.15 3.21
N THR A 457 -9.51 23.93 4.42
CA THR A 457 -10.78 24.47 4.93
C THR A 457 -11.94 24.29 3.94
N ILE A 458 -12.20 23.05 3.52
CA ILE A 458 -13.34 22.76 2.64
C ILE A 458 -14.63 23.09 3.40
N THR A 459 -15.45 23.97 2.84
CA THR A 459 -16.74 24.39 3.42
C THR A 459 -17.89 23.60 2.81
N TYR A 460 -19.11 23.76 3.36
CA TYR A 460 -20.30 23.16 2.76
C TYR A 460 -20.58 23.65 1.33
N ASN A 461 -20.19 24.89 1.00
CA ASN A 461 -20.38 25.46 -0.33
C ASN A 461 -19.43 24.85 -1.37
N ASP A 462 -18.28 24.35 -0.93
CA ASP A 462 -17.30 23.73 -1.82
C ASP A 462 -17.70 22.31 -2.21
N LEU A 463 -18.61 21.66 -1.46
CA LEU A 463 -18.95 20.25 -1.66
C LEU A 463 -19.37 19.98 -3.11
N SER A 464 -20.25 20.79 -3.67
CA SER A 464 -20.78 20.61 -5.03
C SER A 464 -19.74 20.78 -6.14
N SER A 465 -18.52 21.25 -5.85
CA SER A 465 -17.47 21.45 -6.85
C SER A 465 -17.00 20.13 -7.46
N ARG A 466 -16.64 19.16 -6.60
CA ARG A 466 -16.02 17.87 -6.98
C ARG A 466 -16.48 16.75 -6.05
N TYR A 467 -17.80 16.59 -5.94
CA TYR A 467 -18.44 15.49 -5.20
C TYR A 467 -18.66 14.31 -6.16
N HIS A 468 -17.76 13.33 -6.16
CA HIS A 468 -17.77 12.25 -7.15
C HIS A 468 -18.31 10.92 -6.61
N THR A 469 -18.36 10.76 -5.29
CA THR A 469 -18.94 9.56 -4.67
C THR A 469 -20.48 9.52 -4.78
N HIS A 470 -21.01 8.37 -5.17
CA HIS A 470 -22.45 8.03 -5.05
C HIS A 470 -22.81 7.43 -3.68
N CYS A 471 -21.80 7.33 -2.81
CA CYS A 471 -21.79 6.47 -1.66
C CYS A 471 -21.66 7.33 -0.39
N ASP A 472 -20.59 7.14 0.39
CA ASP A 472 -20.25 8.05 1.48
C ASP A 472 -19.04 8.94 1.09
N PRO A 473 -18.87 10.10 1.76
CA PRO A 473 -17.81 11.08 1.47
C PRO A 473 -16.42 10.59 1.87
N ARG A 474 -15.46 10.63 0.95
CA ARG A 474 -14.07 10.18 1.15
C ARG A 474 -13.17 11.35 1.59
N LEU A 475 -12.07 11.01 2.27
CA LEU A 475 -10.94 11.93 2.42
C LEU A 475 -10.26 12.09 1.06
N ASN A 476 -9.96 13.32 0.66
CA ASN A 476 -9.03 13.54 -0.46
C ASN A 476 -7.59 13.27 -0.01
N ALA A 477 -6.64 13.29 -0.96
CA ALA A 477 -5.25 12.98 -0.65
C ALA A 477 -4.62 13.92 0.39
N SER A 478 -4.91 15.22 0.36
CA SER A 478 -4.38 16.20 1.33
C SER A 478 -4.87 15.89 2.74
N GLN A 479 -6.18 15.65 2.91
CA GLN A 479 -6.78 15.29 4.20
C GLN A 479 -6.25 13.93 4.70
N SER A 480 -6.09 12.96 3.79
CA SER A 480 -5.55 11.64 4.12
C SER A 480 -4.12 11.74 4.64
N LEU A 481 -3.28 12.56 4.00
CA LEU A 481 -1.90 12.80 4.41
C LEU A 481 -1.82 13.57 5.73
N GLU A 482 -2.65 14.58 5.91
CA GLU A 482 -2.78 15.30 7.19
C GLU A 482 -3.11 14.32 8.33
N LEU A 483 -4.05 13.40 8.08
CA LEU A 483 -4.46 12.40 9.05
C LEU A 483 -3.32 11.41 9.38
N ALA A 484 -2.50 11.02 8.41
CA ALA A 484 -1.34 10.16 8.65
C ALA A 484 -0.34 10.80 9.62
N PHE A 485 -0.06 12.11 9.48
CA PHE A 485 0.80 12.81 10.42
C PHE A 485 0.20 12.85 11.83
N ILE A 486 -1.11 13.10 11.94
CA ILE A 486 -1.81 13.09 13.23
C ILE A 486 -1.75 11.69 13.88
N ILE A 487 -1.93 10.62 13.10
CA ILE A 487 -1.86 9.24 13.61
C ILE A 487 -0.42 8.90 14.05
N ALA A 488 0.60 9.48 13.42
CA ALA A 488 2.00 9.26 13.76
C ALA A 488 2.44 9.96 15.08
N GLU A 489 1.79 11.07 15.47
CA GLU A 489 2.14 11.87 16.65
C GLU A 489 2.15 11.07 17.99
N PRO A 490 1.12 10.28 18.33
CA PRO A 490 1.11 9.49 19.57
C PRO A 490 2.30 8.54 19.69
N PHE A 491 2.72 7.92 18.58
CA PHE A 491 3.84 6.97 18.59
C PHE A 491 5.19 7.64 18.89
N SER A 492 5.42 8.84 18.34
CA SER A 492 6.67 9.59 18.56
C SER A 492 6.87 10.02 20.02
N THR A 493 5.78 10.20 20.76
CA THR A 493 5.82 10.60 22.18
C THR A 493 6.19 9.41 23.09
N VAL A 494 5.73 8.19 22.73
CA VAL A 494 6.03 6.96 23.47
C VAL A 494 7.51 6.56 23.34
N THR A 495 8.11 6.67 22.16
CA THR A 495 9.53 6.37 21.92
C THR A 495 10.46 7.35 22.64
N ALA A 496 10.15 8.66 22.64
CA ALA A 496 10.90 9.65 23.41
C ALA A 496 10.85 9.38 24.93
N THR A 497 9.66 8.98 25.44
CA THR A 497 9.47 8.66 26.86
C THR A 497 10.13 7.33 27.26
N ALA A 498 10.19 6.35 26.35
CA ALA A 498 10.88 5.08 26.56
C ALA A 498 12.41 5.25 26.56
N MET A 499 12.97 6.06 25.64
CA MET A 499 14.40 6.38 25.61
C MET A 499 14.88 7.22 26.80
N ALA A 500 14.04 8.11 27.32
CA ALA A 500 14.32 8.86 28.54
C ALA A 500 14.31 7.98 29.81
N ARG A 501 13.69 6.79 29.77
CA ARG A 501 13.63 5.85 30.90
C ARG A 501 14.78 4.83 30.90
N THR A 502 15.32 4.48 29.74
CA THR A 502 16.49 3.58 29.63
C THR A 502 17.80 4.29 29.95
N THR A 503 17.86 5.61 29.79
CA THR A 503 18.96 6.46 30.25
C THR A 503 18.68 6.95 31.66
N GLY A 504 18.96 6.12 32.68
CA GLY A 504 18.73 6.44 34.09
C GLY A 504 19.56 7.63 34.60
N GLY A 505 19.12 8.86 34.34
CA GLY A 505 19.69 10.11 34.86
C GLY A 505 18.79 11.30 34.51
N PRO A 506 18.81 12.41 35.29
CA PRO A 506 17.96 13.56 35.00
C PRO A 506 18.48 14.24 33.73
N SER A 507 17.74 14.12 32.63
CA SER A 507 18.01 14.87 31.41
C SER A 507 17.59 16.33 31.61
N LEU A 508 18.57 17.21 31.79
CA LEU A 508 18.41 18.63 31.49
C LEU A 508 18.06 18.76 30.00
N PRO A 509 17.07 19.60 29.62
CA PRO A 509 16.67 19.73 28.23
C PRO A 509 17.81 20.34 27.41
N LEU A 510 18.29 19.57 26.43
CA LEU A 510 19.37 19.92 25.49
C LEU A 510 18.92 20.96 24.43
N LEU A 511 17.97 21.83 24.80
CA LEU A 511 17.41 22.90 23.96
C LEU A 511 17.92 24.30 24.37
N THR A 512 18.93 24.39 25.24
CA THR A 512 19.46 25.67 25.75
C THR A 512 20.93 25.96 25.41
N ILE A 513 21.57 25.17 24.52
CA ILE A 513 22.96 25.46 24.09
C ILE A 513 23.04 26.14 22.71
N SER A 514 21.94 26.22 21.94
CA SER A 514 21.96 26.90 20.64
C SER A 514 21.77 28.44 20.72
N LYS A 515 21.43 29.00 21.89
CA LYS A 515 21.22 30.46 22.07
C LYS A 515 22.34 31.19 22.82
N ALA A 516 23.37 30.50 23.30
CA ALA A 516 24.52 31.11 23.99
C ALA A 516 25.76 31.33 23.09
N LEU A 517 25.79 30.74 21.88
CA LEU A 517 26.91 30.85 20.94
C LEU A 517 26.69 31.87 19.80
N ASN A 518 25.55 32.56 19.76
CA ASN A 518 25.23 33.57 18.72
C ASN A 518 25.09 35.00 19.27
N ARG A 519 25.70 35.31 20.43
CA ARG A 519 25.74 36.67 21.02
C ARG A 519 27.12 37.25 21.25
N HIS A 520 28.17 36.64 20.72
CA HIS A 520 29.50 37.25 20.67
C HIS A 520 30.07 37.18 19.27
N PHE A 521 29.56 38.02 18.35
CA PHE A 521 30.32 38.58 17.23
C PHE A 521 29.47 39.67 16.55
N SER A 522 29.39 40.84 17.18
CA SER A 522 29.04 42.11 16.54
C SER A 522 29.41 43.27 17.46
N GLY A 523 30.34 44.12 16.99
CA GLY A 523 30.91 45.28 17.68
C GLY A 523 32.41 45.08 17.93
N ALA A 524 33.34 45.95 17.56
CA ALA A 524 33.30 47.26 16.95
C ALA A 524 34.66 47.54 16.28
N ARG A 525 34.72 48.59 15.47
CA ARG A 525 35.88 49.04 14.69
C ARG A 525 36.97 49.72 15.55
N HIS A 526 38.20 49.65 15.02
CA HIS A 526 39.32 50.62 15.06
C HIS A 526 40.41 50.62 16.17
N LEU A 527 41.66 50.66 15.65
CA LEU A 527 42.94 51.28 16.12
C LEU A 527 43.98 50.42 16.89
N HIS A 528 44.94 49.84 16.13
CA HIS A 528 46.42 50.04 16.08
C HIS A 528 47.28 50.38 17.35
N PRO A 529 48.64 50.18 17.33
CA PRO A 529 49.41 49.00 17.80
C PRO A 529 50.45 49.31 18.91
N LEU A 530 51.21 48.31 19.40
CA LEU A 530 52.70 48.29 19.55
C LEU A 530 53.25 47.19 20.50
N LEU A 531 54.27 46.48 19.98
CA LEU A 531 55.56 46.04 20.56
C LEU A 531 55.73 45.06 21.76
N LEU A 532 56.65 44.11 21.48
CA LEU A 532 57.76 43.56 22.29
C LEU A 532 57.57 42.28 23.14
N ALA A 533 58.13 41.19 22.58
CA ALA A 533 59.37 40.52 23.02
C ALA A 533 59.34 39.34 24.01
N ARG A 534 60.05 38.29 23.53
CA ARG A 534 61.01 37.38 24.20
C ARG A 534 60.48 36.32 25.17
N CYS A 535 60.74 35.04 24.84
CA CYS A 535 61.95 34.31 25.26
C CYS A 535 61.96 32.86 24.74
N SER A 536 63.12 32.42 24.22
CA SER A 536 63.55 31.00 24.12
C SER A 536 64.36 30.61 25.37
N PRO A 537 64.68 29.32 25.61
CA PRO A 537 65.90 28.68 25.07
C PRO A 537 65.68 27.21 24.58
N ALA A 538 66.31 26.72 23.50
CA ALA A 538 67.67 26.12 23.36
C ALA A 538 67.74 24.63 23.85
N VAL A 539 68.43 23.64 23.26
CA VAL A 539 69.41 23.53 22.15
C VAL A 539 69.83 22.04 21.95
N ARG A 540 70.38 21.70 20.75
CA ARG A 540 71.26 20.55 20.34
C ARG A 540 70.67 19.14 20.25
N ARG A 541 71.13 18.22 19.38
CA ARG A 541 71.82 18.16 18.04
C ARG A 541 72.12 16.67 17.79
N LEU A 542 72.17 16.27 16.51
CA LEU A 542 72.86 15.13 15.84
C LEU A 542 71.85 14.55 14.84
N GLY A 543 72.06 14.44 13.52
CA GLY A 543 73.22 14.43 12.62
C GLY A 543 72.77 13.53 11.45
N GLY A 544 72.61 14.06 10.22
CA GLY A 544 73.37 13.67 9.01
C GLY A 544 72.93 12.32 8.40
N PHE A 545 72.81 12.06 7.09
CA PHE A 545 73.21 12.70 5.84
C PHE A 545 72.59 11.86 4.69
N HIS A 546 72.08 12.48 3.62
CA HIS A 546 72.05 12.06 2.19
C HIS A 546 71.39 10.71 1.79
N GLY A 547 70.74 10.50 0.64
CA GLY A 547 70.49 11.30 -0.56
C GLY A 547 69.88 10.39 -1.66
N SER A 548 68.87 10.93 -2.36
CA SER A 548 68.50 10.74 -3.79
C SER A 548 68.32 9.36 -4.46
N ARG A 549 67.07 9.16 -4.95
CA ARG A 549 66.59 8.69 -6.30
C ARG A 549 67.35 7.59 -7.05
N PHE A 550 66.62 6.58 -7.54
CA PHE A 550 66.67 6.12 -8.95
C PHE A 550 65.46 5.24 -9.34
N THR A 551 65.16 5.24 -10.65
CA THR A 551 64.04 4.63 -11.36
C THR A 551 64.40 3.31 -12.06
N SER A 552 63.35 2.56 -12.45
CA SER A 552 63.17 1.71 -13.66
C SER A 552 63.85 0.32 -13.84
N SER A 553 62.97 -0.70 -13.97
CA SER A 553 62.82 -1.70 -15.07
C SER A 553 63.72 -2.95 -15.24
N ASN A 554 63.02 -4.11 -15.39
CA ASN A 554 63.27 -5.34 -16.20
C ASN A 554 64.58 -6.15 -15.97
N SER A 555 64.73 -7.48 -16.08
CA SER A 555 63.98 -8.62 -16.66
C SER A 555 64.71 -9.96 -16.35
N ALA A 556 63.99 -11.10 -16.29
CA ALA A 556 64.34 -12.51 -16.68
C ALA A 556 65.60 -13.21 -16.04
N LEU A 557 65.79 -14.55 -15.89
CA LEU A 557 65.36 -15.78 -16.59
C LEU A 557 65.93 -17.07 -15.87
N ARG A 558 65.36 -18.26 -16.20
CA ARG A 558 65.83 -19.70 -16.07
C ARG A 558 65.35 -20.52 -14.85
N SER A 559 64.47 -21.54 -14.95
CA SER A 559 64.42 -22.89 -15.61
C SER A 559 65.10 -24.03 -14.79
N LEU A 560 64.43 -25.14 -14.42
CA LEU A 560 64.26 -26.37 -15.23
C LEU A 560 63.39 -27.42 -14.49
N GLY A 561 62.66 -28.28 -15.24
CA GLY A 561 62.23 -29.62 -14.79
C GLY A 561 60.89 -30.11 -15.36
N ALA A 562 60.93 -30.96 -16.40
CA ALA A 562 59.78 -31.52 -17.12
C ALA A 562 59.47 -32.98 -16.75
N ALA A 563 58.20 -33.42 -16.88
CA ALA A 563 57.82 -34.81 -17.19
C ALA A 563 56.40 -34.87 -17.81
N VAL A 564 56.22 -35.79 -18.75
CA VAL A 564 55.14 -35.91 -19.76
C VAL A 564 54.33 -37.21 -19.50
N LEU A 565 52.97 -37.09 -19.55
CA LEU A 565 51.86 -37.97 -20.02
C LEU A 565 52.03 -39.53 -20.13
N PRO A 566 50.94 -40.36 -19.98
CA PRO A 566 49.86 -40.42 -20.97
C PRO A 566 48.41 -40.78 -20.56
N VAL A 567 47.58 -40.64 -21.60
CA VAL A 567 46.15 -40.85 -21.87
C VAL A 567 45.67 -42.30 -21.70
N ILE A 568 44.44 -42.51 -21.18
CA ILE A 568 43.53 -43.61 -21.57
C ILE A 568 42.09 -43.09 -21.71
N ARG A 569 41.47 -43.40 -22.86
CA ARG A 569 40.07 -43.16 -23.24
C ARG A 569 39.20 -44.34 -22.82
N HIS A 570 37.93 -44.12 -22.45
CA HIS A 570 36.84 -45.03 -22.80
C HIS A 570 35.53 -44.27 -23.09
N ARG A 571 34.91 -44.63 -24.22
CA ARG A 571 33.58 -44.26 -24.71
C ARG A 571 32.48 -44.83 -23.81
N LEU A 572 31.32 -44.18 -23.74
CA LEU A 572 29.99 -44.81 -23.83
C LEU A 572 28.90 -43.77 -24.18
N GLN A 573 27.89 -44.25 -24.90
CA GLN A 573 26.93 -43.53 -25.74
C GLN A 573 25.71 -42.97 -24.99
N CYS A 574 25.07 -41.99 -25.65
CA CYS A 574 23.77 -41.40 -25.37
C CYS A 574 22.62 -42.41 -25.22
N LEU A 575 21.72 -42.14 -24.28
CA LEU A 575 20.31 -42.54 -24.35
C LEU A 575 19.42 -41.39 -23.86
N SER A 576 18.54 -40.94 -24.75
CA SER A 576 17.37 -40.11 -24.49
C SER A 576 16.14 -41.01 -24.42
N SER A 577 15.14 -40.63 -23.62
CA SER A 577 13.70 -40.75 -23.94
C SER A 577 12.82 -40.47 -22.72
N SER A 578 11.85 -39.56 -22.87
CA SER A 578 10.42 -39.87 -23.04
C SER A 578 9.51 -38.85 -22.33
N SER A 579 8.79 -38.09 -23.16
CA SER A 579 7.54 -37.40 -22.85
C SER A 579 6.38 -38.24 -23.39
N PRO A 580 5.20 -38.29 -22.76
CA PRO A 580 4.03 -38.93 -23.35
C PRO A 580 3.22 -37.94 -24.19
N SER A 581 3.00 -38.30 -25.46
CA SER A 581 1.97 -37.73 -26.34
C SER A 581 0.64 -38.45 -26.13
N PHE A 582 -0.46 -37.72 -26.00
CA PHE A 582 -1.81 -38.25 -26.20
C PHE A 582 -2.33 -37.88 -27.60
N ARG A 583 -2.89 -38.89 -28.26
CA ARG A 583 -3.38 -38.90 -29.64
C ARG A 583 -4.75 -38.23 -29.76
N SER A 584 -4.91 -37.44 -30.83
CA SER A 584 -6.21 -37.03 -31.38
C SER A 584 -6.80 -38.18 -32.20
N ILE A 585 -8.06 -38.54 -31.92
CA ILE A 585 -8.85 -39.47 -32.74
C ILE A 585 -9.56 -38.69 -33.83
N SER A 586 -9.32 -39.09 -35.07
CA SER A 586 -10.03 -38.67 -36.27
C SER A 586 -11.34 -39.45 -36.42
N SER A 587 -12.47 -38.75 -36.57
CA SER A 587 -13.68 -39.27 -37.22
C SER A 587 -13.98 -38.39 -38.43
N GLY A 588 -13.89 -38.97 -39.63
CA GLY A 588 -14.24 -38.30 -40.88
C GLY A 588 -15.72 -38.46 -41.23
N GLY A 589 -16.22 -37.52 -42.04
CA GLY A 589 -17.39 -37.72 -42.90
C GLY A 589 -18.33 -36.52 -43.01
N GLY A 590 -18.37 -35.87 -44.18
CA GLY A 590 -19.62 -35.25 -44.69
C GLY A 590 -19.57 -33.79 -45.14
N GLY A 591 -19.07 -33.56 -46.36
CA GLY A 591 -19.68 -32.78 -47.46
C GLY A 591 -20.54 -31.52 -47.26
N ALA A 592 -20.21 -30.53 -48.13
CA ALA A 592 -21.06 -29.58 -48.86
C ALA A 592 -20.86 -28.09 -48.51
N GLY A 593 -20.57 -27.30 -49.55
CA GLY A 593 -20.16 -25.89 -49.47
C GLY A 593 -21.30 -24.89 -49.29
N PHE A 594 -20.97 -23.60 -49.18
CA PHE A 594 -21.43 -22.51 -50.03
C PHE A 594 -20.90 -21.14 -49.54
N GLY A 595 -20.40 -20.33 -50.48
CA GLY A 595 -20.65 -18.89 -50.58
C GLY A 595 -20.03 -17.91 -49.57
N GLY A 596 -18.80 -17.45 -49.83
CA GLY A 596 -18.30 -16.17 -49.31
C GLY A 596 -18.65 -15.02 -50.27
N TYR A 597 -19.46 -14.06 -49.81
CA TYR A 597 -19.73 -12.81 -50.53
C TYR A 597 -18.64 -11.77 -50.26
N ASN A 598 -18.12 -11.24 -51.36
CA ASN A 598 -17.25 -10.08 -51.43
C ASN A 598 -18.13 -8.82 -51.46
N GLY A 599 -17.71 -7.74 -50.81
CA GLY A 599 -18.39 -6.44 -50.86
C GLY A 599 -17.46 -5.34 -50.39
N GLY A 600 -16.78 -4.70 -51.34
CA GLY A 600 -15.91 -3.56 -51.10
C GLY A 600 -16.60 -2.21 -51.29
N SER A 601 -15.74 -1.18 -51.16
CA SER A 601 -15.81 0.15 -51.77
C SER A 601 -16.54 1.25 -51.00
N GLY A 602 -15.82 2.35 -50.78
CA GLY A 602 -16.37 3.65 -50.41
C GLY A 602 -15.33 4.62 -49.89
N GLY A 603 -14.50 5.18 -50.78
CA GLY A 603 -13.57 6.26 -50.46
C GLY A 603 -14.25 7.65 -50.42
N GLY A 604 -13.49 8.62 -49.90
CA GLY A 604 -13.82 10.05 -49.92
C GLY A 604 -12.75 10.82 -49.14
N GLY A 605 -11.96 11.61 -49.86
CA GLY A 605 -10.71 12.22 -49.38
C GLY A 605 -10.79 13.71 -49.07
N GLY A 606 -9.60 14.33 -48.96
CA GLY A 606 -9.40 15.76 -49.20
C GLY A 606 -8.62 16.54 -48.14
N GLY A 607 -7.32 16.74 -48.38
CA GLY A 607 -6.75 18.09 -48.51
C GLY A 607 -6.23 18.84 -47.26
N GLY A 608 -4.90 18.84 -47.08
CA GLY A 608 -4.08 20.03 -47.37
C GLY A 608 -4.00 21.21 -46.37
N SER A 609 -2.81 21.31 -45.76
CA SER A 609 -1.88 22.46 -45.79
C SER A 609 -1.91 23.59 -44.73
N GLU A 610 -0.67 23.95 -44.36
CA GLU A 610 -0.11 25.25 -43.91
C GLU A 610 0.01 25.60 -42.42
N SER A 611 1.24 25.39 -41.93
CA SER A 611 2.18 26.36 -41.32
C SER A 611 1.69 27.62 -40.59
N GLY A 612 2.23 27.81 -39.38
CA GLY A 612 2.24 29.08 -38.65
C GLY A 612 3.26 29.07 -37.51
N ASP A 613 4.50 29.43 -37.81
CA ASP A 613 5.54 29.77 -36.84
C ASP A 613 5.16 31.01 -36.03
N SER A 614 5.47 31.01 -34.73
CA SER A 614 5.60 32.24 -33.95
C SER A 614 6.69 32.09 -32.90
N LYS A 615 7.88 32.56 -33.28
CA LYS A 615 9.00 32.86 -32.39
C LYS A 615 8.58 33.90 -31.36
N SER A 616 8.84 33.63 -30.09
CA SER A 616 9.16 34.67 -29.11
C SER A 616 10.50 34.34 -28.45
N LYS A 617 11.37 35.35 -28.40
CA LYS A 617 12.77 35.29 -27.97
C LYS A 617 12.90 36.28 -26.81
N LEU A 618 13.31 35.79 -25.64
CA LEU A 618 13.76 36.53 -24.44
C LEU A 618 14.31 35.44 -23.49
N GLY A 619 15.50 35.49 -22.90
CA GLY A 619 16.63 36.39 -22.92
C GLY A 619 17.78 35.65 -22.22
N ALA A 620 19.02 35.88 -22.66
CA ALA A 620 20.20 35.25 -22.10
C ALA A 620 20.59 35.90 -20.76
N GLY A 621 20.77 35.06 -19.74
CA GLY A 621 21.44 35.39 -18.48
C GLY A 621 22.49 34.32 -18.20
N THR A 622 23.75 34.72 -18.19
CA THR A 622 24.93 33.91 -17.88
C THR A 622 24.97 33.55 -16.39
N ASN A 623 25.24 32.28 -16.06
CA ASN A 623 26.21 31.91 -15.04
C ASN A 623 26.50 30.40 -15.02
N ASP A 624 27.80 30.11 -15.07
CA ASP A 624 28.56 29.09 -14.38
C ASP A 624 28.19 27.61 -14.58
N GLY A 625 29.14 26.92 -15.21
CA GLY A 625 29.08 25.53 -15.59
C GLY A 625 28.88 24.57 -14.42
N VAL A 626 27.95 23.66 -14.65
CA VAL A 626 27.90 22.35 -13.99
C VAL A 626 28.00 21.32 -15.11
N SER A 627 29.08 20.56 -15.11
CA SER A 627 29.34 19.46 -16.03
C SER A 627 28.27 18.37 -15.87
N VAL A 628 27.46 18.17 -16.89
CA VAL A 628 26.55 17.03 -17.05
C VAL A 628 27.37 15.79 -17.44
N PRO A 629 27.29 14.63 -16.76
CA PRO A 629 27.80 13.38 -17.30
C PRO A 629 26.73 12.74 -18.20
N SER A 630 27.08 12.54 -19.48
CA SER A 630 26.26 11.84 -20.47
C SER A 630 26.43 10.30 -20.42
N SER A 631 25.40 9.62 -20.92
CA SER A 631 25.46 8.39 -21.75
C SER A 631 26.10 7.12 -21.16
N ASP A 632 25.44 6.50 -20.19
CA ASP A 632 25.79 5.17 -19.66
C ASP A 632 24.92 4.02 -20.22
N ILE A 633 24.19 4.26 -21.31
CA ILE A 633 23.23 3.33 -21.91
C ILE A 633 23.43 3.19 -23.42
N ILE A 634 23.05 2.03 -23.96
CA ILE A 634 23.00 1.75 -25.41
C ILE A 634 21.54 1.71 -25.83
N ILE A 635 21.20 2.37 -26.93
CA ILE A 635 19.85 2.32 -27.52
C ILE A 635 19.95 1.63 -28.88
N LEU A 636 19.12 0.61 -29.07
CA LEU A 636 19.00 -0.15 -30.32
C LEU A 636 17.61 0.08 -30.91
N ASP A 637 17.55 0.32 -32.20
CA ASP A 637 16.33 0.16 -32.99
C ASP A 637 16.19 -1.34 -33.32
N VAL A 638 15.01 -1.92 -33.06
CA VAL A 638 14.74 -3.36 -33.16
C VAL A 638 13.43 -3.59 -33.91
N GLY A 639 13.54 -3.89 -35.20
CA GLY A 639 12.43 -4.23 -36.07
C GLY A 639 12.03 -5.72 -35.99
N GLY A 640 10.82 -6.03 -36.47
CA GLY A 640 10.30 -7.39 -36.55
C GLY A 640 9.55 -7.89 -35.31
N MET A 641 9.34 -7.03 -34.32
CA MET A 641 8.48 -7.34 -33.17
C MET A 641 7.01 -7.08 -33.50
N THR A 642 6.17 -8.12 -33.51
CA THR A 642 4.74 -8.01 -33.85
C THR A 642 3.78 -8.27 -32.68
N CYS A 643 4.31 -8.70 -31.52
CA CYS A 643 3.51 -8.95 -30.32
C CYS A 643 4.36 -8.85 -29.05
N GLY A 644 3.70 -8.86 -27.89
CA GLY A 644 4.37 -8.86 -26.58
C GLY A 644 5.35 -10.03 -26.40
N GLY A 645 5.08 -11.20 -26.99
CA GLY A 645 5.99 -12.34 -26.98
C GLY A 645 7.32 -12.06 -27.68
N CYS A 646 7.30 -11.36 -28.81
CA CYS A 646 8.52 -10.95 -29.52
C CYS A 646 9.36 -10.00 -28.67
N SER A 647 8.74 -9.00 -28.03
CA SER A 647 9.45 -8.06 -27.15
C SER A 647 10.09 -8.73 -25.94
N ALA A 648 9.41 -9.71 -25.34
CA ALA A 648 9.97 -10.51 -24.24
C ALA A 648 11.14 -11.38 -24.71
N SER A 649 11.06 -11.92 -25.94
CA SER A 649 12.14 -12.71 -26.54
C SER A 649 13.38 -11.85 -26.83
N VAL A 650 13.22 -10.65 -27.39
CA VAL A 650 14.31 -9.68 -27.60
C VAL A 650 14.98 -9.33 -26.29
N LYS A 651 14.20 -9.03 -25.24
CA LYS A 651 14.73 -8.73 -23.91
C LYS A 651 15.59 -9.89 -23.38
N LYS A 652 15.08 -11.12 -23.49
CA LYS A 652 15.79 -12.33 -23.03
C LYS A 652 17.09 -12.57 -23.81
N ILE A 653 17.11 -12.31 -25.12
CA ILE A 653 18.32 -12.44 -25.95
C ILE A 653 19.38 -11.43 -25.50
N LEU A 654 18.99 -10.17 -25.26
CA LEU A 654 19.91 -9.13 -24.80
C LEU A 654 20.46 -9.44 -23.40
N GLU A 655 19.62 -9.83 -22.45
CA GLU A 655 20.02 -10.16 -21.07
C GLU A 655 20.80 -11.48 -20.98
N SER A 656 20.84 -12.29 -22.03
CA SER A 656 21.69 -13.48 -22.10
C SER A 656 23.16 -13.17 -22.38
N GLN A 657 23.47 -11.94 -22.80
CA GLN A 657 24.84 -11.52 -23.10
C GLN A 657 25.58 -11.13 -21.80
N PRO A 658 26.80 -11.64 -21.55
CA PRO A 658 27.53 -11.39 -20.30
C PRO A 658 27.93 -9.92 -20.10
N GLN A 659 27.89 -9.12 -21.17
CA GLN A 659 28.21 -7.69 -21.16
C GLN A 659 26.99 -6.81 -20.84
N VAL A 660 25.80 -7.39 -20.70
CA VAL A 660 24.53 -6.70 -20.45
C VAL A 660 24.07 -6.96 -19.02
N ALA A 661 23.89 -5.89 -18.24
CA ALA A 661 23.34 -5.96 -16.89
C ALA A 661 21.80 -6.09 -16.92
N SER A 662 21.15 -5.34 -17.82
CA SER A 662 19.69 -5.40 -18.02
C SER A 662 19.29 -4.80 -19.36
N ALA A 663 18.10 -5.14 -19.85
CA ALA A 663 17.50 -4.52 -21.03
C ALA A 663 16.00 -4.19 -20.85
N SER A 664 15.55 -3.11 -21.48
CA SER A 664 14.15 -2.73 -21.60
C SER A 664 13.79 -2.66 -23.07
N VAL A 665 12.67 -3.28 -23.46
CA VAL A 665 12.24 -3.36 -24.86
C VAL A 665 10.83 -2.80 -24.98
N ASN A 666 10.64 -1.83 -25.86
CA ASN A 666 9.35 -1.21 -26.12
C ASN A 666 8.85 -1.61 -27.51
N LEU A 667 7.75 -2.35 -27.52
CA LEU A 667 7.09 -2.82 -28.74
C LEU A 667 6.52 -1.67 -29.59
N THR A 668 6.04 -0.60 -28.95
CA THR A 668 5.36 0.51 -29.66
C THR A 668 6.36 1.40 -30.39
N THR A 669 7.55 1.58 -29.81
CA THR A 669 8.61 2.42 -30.39
C THR A 669 9.65 1.64 -31.17
N GLU A 670 9.55 0.31 -31.21
CA GLU A 670 10.55 -0.59 -31.82
C GLU A 670 11.97 -0.32 -31.30
N THR A 671 12.10 -0.05 -30.00
CA THR A 671 13.40 0.27 -29.38
C THR A 671 13.74 -0.67 -28.22
N ALA A 672 15.04 -0.92 -28.05
CA ALA A 672 15.61 -1.57 -26.87
C ALA A 672 16.66 -0.67 -26.21
N ILE A 673 16.51 -0.44 -24.91
CA ILE A 673 17.48 0.26 -24.06
C ILE A 673 18.27 -0.79 -23.29
N VAL A 674 19.59 -0.72 -23.37
CA VAL A 674 20.51 -1.71 -22.80
C VAL A 674 21.46 -1.02 -21.82
N TRP A 675 21.53 -1.57 -20.62
CA TRP A 675 22.49 -1.18 -19.59
C TRP A 675 23.64 -2.18 -19.56
N PRO A 676 24.89 -1.77 -19.85
CA PRO A 676 26.04 -2.66 -19.80
C PRO A 676 26.54 -2.86 -18.38
N VAL A 677 27.23 -3.98 -18.16
CA VAL A 677 28.01 -4.20 -16.93
C VAL A 677 29.22 -3.25 -16.88
N PRO A 678 29.67 -2.80 -15.68
CA PRO A 678 30.79 -1.85 -15.55
C PRO A 678 32.07 -2.30 -16.26
N GLU A 679 32.34 -3.61 -16.30
CA GLU A 679 33.53 -4.21 -16.91
C GLU A 679 33.54 -4.02 -18.44
N ALA A 680 32.37 -3.97 -19.07
CA ALA A 680 32.24 -3.76 -20.51
C ALA A 680 32.62 -2.32 -20.92
N LYS A 681 32.67 -1.38 -19.97
CA LYS A 681 33.03 0.03 -20.19
C LYS A 681 34.54 0.31 -20.16
N SER A 682 35.35 -0.72 -19.92
CA SER A 682 36.81 -0.60 -19.79
C SER A 682 37.56 -0.44 -21.13
N VAL A 683 36.87 -0.63 -22.25
CA VAL A 683 37.43 -0.53 -23.61
C VAL A 683 37.13 0.86 -24.21
N PRO A 684 38.08 1.51 -24.91
CA PRO A 684 37.78 2.70 -25.70
C PRO A 684 36.68 2.43 -26.72
N ASP A 685 35.77 3.38 -26.94
CA ASP A 685 34.61 3.25 -27.84
C ASP A 685 33.66 2.07 -27.52
N TRP A 686 33.63 1.64 -26.24
CA TRP A 686 32.83 0.50 -25.80
C TRP A 686 31.35 0.61 -26.19
N GLN A 687 30.77 1.81 -26.14
CA GLN A 687 29.33 2.01 -26.39
C GLN A 687 28.99 1.70 -27.85
N LYS A 688 29.85 2.11 -28.78
CA LYS A 688 29.71 1.82 -30.21
C LYS A 688 29.98 0.34 -30.50
N SER A 689 31.09 -0.19 -30.00
CA SER A 689 31.49 -1.59 -30.24
C SER A 689 30.49 -2.60 -29.66
N LEU A 690 30.02 -2.36 -28.44
CA LEU A 690 29.03 -3.21 -27.79
C LEU A 690 27.66 -3.04 -28.44
N GLY A 691 27.26 -1.80 -28.79
CA GLY A 691 26.02 -1.55 -29.50
C GLY A 691 25.93 -2.30 -30.83
N GLU A 692 27.00 -2.22 -31.65
CA GLU A 692 27.09 -2.96 -32.91
C GLU A 692 27.06 -4.48 -32.70
N THR A 693 27.75 -4.98 -31.67
CA THR A 693 27.76 -6.41 -31.31
C THR A 693 26.37 -6.92 -30.95
N LEU A 694 25.64 -6.17 -30.11
CA LEU A 694 24.28 -6.54 -29.67
C LEU A 694 23.26 -6.45 -30.80
N ALA A 695 23.34 -5.41 -31.64
CA ALA A 695 22.49 -5.26 -32.81
C ALA A 695 22.68 -6.41 -33.82
N ASN A 696 23.94 -6.80 -34.07
CA ASN A 696 24.25 -7.95 -34.92
C ASN A 696 23.74 -9.26 -34.33
N HIS A 697 23.85 -9.44 -33.01
CA HIS A 697 23.34 -10.62 -32.33
C HIS A 697 21.81 -10.76 -32.45
N LEU A 698 21.08 -9.66 -32.23
CA LEU A 698 19.63 -9.63 -32.43
C LEU A 698 19.22 -9.90 -33.88
N THR A 699 19.96 -9.31 -34.84
CA THR A 699 19.72 -9.53 -36.27
C THR A 699 19.91 -10.99 -36.64
N ASN A 700 20.94 -11.66 -36.11
CA ASN A 700 21.15 -13.11 -36.29
C ASN A 700 20.05 -13.97 -35.64
N CYS A 701 19.35 -13.44 -34.63
CA CYS A 701 18.21 -14.10 -33.99
C CYS A 701 16.86 -13.79 -34.66
N GLY A 702 16.87 -13.08 -35.80
CA GLY A 702 15.67 -12.77 -36.59
C GLY A 702 15.03 -11.41 -36.30
N PHE A 703 15.67 -10.55 -35.48
CA PHE A 703 15.19 -9.19 -35.19
C PHE A 703 16.12 -8.16 -35.83
N GLN A 704 15.73 -7.58 -36.97
CA GLN A 704 16.56 -6.59 -37.66
C GLN A 704 16.86 -5.41 -36.73
N SER A 705 18.13 -5.22 -36.37
CA SER A 705 18.50 -4.26 -35.33
C SER A 705 19.67 -3.39 -35.74
N THR A 706 19.65 -2.12 -35.35
CA THR A 706 20.74 -1.16 -35.55
C THR A 706 20.97 -0.30 -34.30
N PRO A 707 22.22 0.02 -33.93
CA PRO A 707 22.48 0.96 -32.85
C PRO A 707 22.02 2.36 -33.26
N ARG A 708 21.27 3.03 -32.39
CA ARG A 708 20.93 4.44 -32.58
C ARG A 708 22.14 5.27 -32.15
N GLY A 709 22.69 6.10 -33.05
CA GLY A 709 23.84 6.97 -32.75
C GLY A 709 23.58 7.95 -31.61
N GLU A 710 24.63 8.62 -31.10
CA GLU A 710 24.57 9.53 -29.95
C GLU A 710 23.31 10.42 -29.97
N VAL A 711 22.49 10.28 -28.93
CA VAL A 711 21.18 10.94 -28.82
C VAL A 711 21.40 12.40 -28.40
N PRO A 712 20.79 13.39 -29.09
CA PRO A 712 20.80 14.79 -28.66
C PRO A 712 20.23 14.97 -27.25
N GLU A 713 20.76 15.93 -26.49
CA GLU A 713 20.54 16.16 -25.04
C GLU A 713 19.08 16.31 -24.60
N ASP A 714 18.11 16.43 -25.52
CA ASP A 714 16.71 16.72 -25.22
C ASP A 714 15.84 15.47 -24.90
N ILE A 715 16.39 14.24 -24.94
CA ILE A 715 15.62 13.00 -24.67
C ILE A 715 16.08 12.28 -23.39
N ALA A 716 17.21 12.66 -22.80
CA ALA A 716 17.75 11.99 -21.61
C ALA A 716 16.94 12.22 -20.31
N GLY A 717 16.03 13.20 -20.30
CA GLY A 717 15.25 13.58 -19.12
C GLY A 717 13.96 12.79 -18.88
N GLU A 718 13.43 12.07 -19.87
CA GLU A 718 12.11 11.41 -19.77
C GLU A 718 12.15 9.90 -19.56
N LEU A 719 13.33 9.26 -19.57
CA LEU A 719 13.45 7.79 -19.51
C LEU A 719 14.56 7.25 -18.58
N ALA A 720 15.03 8.05 -17.62
CA ALA A 720 15.81 7.54 -16.49
C ALA A 720 14.86 7.17 -15.31
N PRO A 721 15.14 6.09 -14.54
CA PRO A 721 14.25 5.55 -13.52
C PRO A 721 13.92 6.49 -12.35
#